data_AF-A0A4R2L2S9-F1
#
_entry.id   AF-A0A4R2L2S9-F1
#
_cell.length_a   1.000
_cell.length_b   1.000
_cell.length_c   1.000
_cell.angle_alpha   90.00
_cell.angle_beta   90.00
_cell.angle_gamma   90.00
#
_symmetry.space_group_name_H-M   'P 1'
#
loop_
_entity.id
_entity.type
_entity.pdbx_description
1 polymer ?
#
loop_
_entity_poly.entity_id
_entity_poly.type
_entity_poly.pdbx_seq_one_letter_code
_entity_poly.pdbx_strand_id
1 'polypeptide(L)'
;MGFPDWPGKSADAPGLPEHLAVHHMLDVAAVAERLIEPFGFGRPLQEALVLLVGLHDLGKISESFRRMLRKGVPQSFRHWELTEALLFELDTVVAAHLGGDCWHRQTLYAAVAGHHGRPPKRNMGGLAYSGRRTRDYRLALEAVGAGMEDAREAVEAFCGLWPNASLDGLSDERTVALSWWLPGFCTVADWIGSNTDLFRPPTSCPGLPDYRARAREAARTAVAGAGLASGRARDTRLFDFAPRPMQASCAEVPLTDGPMLAIIEDETGAGKTEAALILAQRMLLAGKGRGLFVALPTMATADAMFRRAAGTVGKLFDRQTTLTLAHGRAGLSVEFRDLVTGGPCGEDEATCSSWLAESRRRALLADVGVGTIDQALLSVLPVKFQALRHFGLSSKILIVDEVHELGEPYIGAELEALLRMHRAAGGSAILLTATLPMAQRARLLAIYEGYSDSPAYPALTVAGAAPVTDLPQATGARGAVHVQRLTGTDEAADLLENSAQTGAACVWVRNAVDDAIAAITMLRERGIAAHLLHARFALSDRKRIEAEVMARVGKQCQGREGFVLIGTQVLESSLDLDFDVMVSDLAPMAALIQRAGRLWRHMDRRPAASRPVPAPVLHVLSPDPAQVVDARWLHGTLDRGAWVYPVADQWRTADVLFRVGRIESPSGLRALIEAVHGNDARPIPEALVEAEVTAEGQGSAARGHAAQNIVDLAAGYRAGGQANDDARYPTRLGEAQRVLVLARHEAGGLRPWADGEGPEAWALSEVSARLKRLDALPLPDQSAPEIAAVTCDWPDWKRAEYRLCPVAEDGTICAGLRYEGSLGLTFGDKS
;
A
#
# COMPACT_ATOMS: atom_id res chain seq x y z
N MET A 1 -28.15 7.29 41.65
CA MET A 1 -29.30 8.16 41.31
C MET A 1 -29.64 7.93 39.85
N GLY A 2 -30.75 8.44 39.33
CA GLY A 2 -31.20 8.09 37.98
C GLY A 2 -30.21 8.55 36.92
N PHE A 3 -29.87 7.64 35.99
CA PHE A 3 -29.17 7.92 34.74
C PHE A 3 -30.00 8.58 33.59
N PRO A 4 -31.28 9.03 33.72
CA PRO A 4 -32.06 9.48 32.55
C PRO A 4 -31.77 10.91 32.07
N ASP A 5 -30.87 11.68 32.71
CA ASP A 5 -30.50 13.05 32.27
C ASP A 5 -29.19 13.11 31.45
N TRP A 6 -28.65 11.96 31.05
CA TRP A 6 -27.42 11.89 30.26
C TRP A 6 -27.71 12.17 28.77
N PRO A 7 -26.86 12.93 28.05
CA PRO A 7 -27.13 13.30 26.67
C PRO A 7 -27.07 12.08 25.74
N GLY A 8 -27.90 12.09 24.69
CA GLY A 8 -27.84 11.12 23.62
C GLY A 8 -26.66 11.29 22.67
N LYS A 9 -26.45 10.26 21.85
CA LYS A 9 -25.42 10.18 20.81
C LYS A 9 -25.72 11.07 19.59
N SER A 10 -26.99 11.33 19.30
CA SER A 10 -27.47 12.06 18.12
C SER A 10 -28.75 12.83 18.42
N ALA A 11 -29.09 13.81 17.58
CA ALA A 11 -30.32 14.60 17.71
C ALA A 11 -31.58 13.74 17.62
N ASP A 12 -32.68 14.21 18.26
CA ASP A 12 -33.97 13.52 18.28
C ASP A 12 -34.50 13.26 16.87
N ALA A 13 -34.62 11.98 16.50
CA ALA A 13 -35.48 11.57 15.40
C ALA A 13 -36.91 11.41 15.95
N PRO A 14 -37.93 12.09 15.38
CA PRO A 14 -39.28 12.04 15.93
C PRO A 14 -39.80 10.60 15.99
N GLY A 15 -40.05 10.10 17.20
CA GLY A 15 -40.63 8.77 17.45
C GLY A 15 -39.66 7.63 17.78
N LEU A 16 -38.35 7.87 17.90
CA LEU A 16 -37.35 6.85 18.29
C LEU A 16 -36.69 7.17 19.64
N PRO A 17 -36.40 6.15 20.49
CA PRO A 17 -35.71 6.36 21.77
C PRO A 17 -34.27 6.86 21.59
N GLU A 18 -33.85 7.80 22.43
CA GLU A 18 -32.51 8.40 22.43
C GLU A 18 -31.44 7.38 22.87
N HIS A 19 -30.36 7.22 22.10
CA HIS A 19 -29.24 6.37 22.48
C HIS A 19 -28.31 7.15 23.42
N LEU A 20 -28.36 6.89 24.73
CA LEU A 20 -27.51 7.55 25.74
C LEU A 20 -26.01 7.38 25.44
N ALA A 21 -25.21 8.43 25.67
CA ALA A 21 -23.76 8.40 25.44
C ALA A 21 -23.06 7.23 26.18
N VAL A 22 -23.49 6.91 27.41
CA VAL A 22 -22.89 5.80 28.17
C VAL A 22 -23.30 4.42 27.68
N HIS A 23 -24.49 4.27 27.11
CA HIS A 23 -24.85 3.02 26.43
C HIS A 23 -23.93 2.78 25.23
N HIS A 24 -23.66 3.82 24.43
CA HIS A 24 -22.68 3.73 23.33
C HIS A 24 -21.27 3.42 23.83
N MET A 25 -20.82 4.06 24.92
CA MET A 25 -19.53 3.75 25.53
C MET A 25 -19.43 2.28 25.99
N LEU A 26 -20.51 1.70 26.51
CA LEU A 26 -20.59 0.28 26.85
C LEU A 26 -20.63 -0.63 25.62
N ASP A 27 -21.31 -0.21 24.54
CA ASP A 27 -21.31 -0.93 23.27
C ASP A 27 -19.90 -1.03 22.70
N VAL A 28 -19.19 0.09 22.65
CA VAL A 28 -17.80 0.17 22.20
C VAL A 28 -16.88 -0.64 23.10
N ALA A 29 -17.05 -0.59 24.43
CA ALA A 29 -16.29 -1.42 25.35
C ALA A 29 -16.58 -2.92 25.15
N ALA A 30 -17.83 -3.31 24.92
CA ALA A 30 -18.19 -4.71 24.66
C ALA A 30 -17.62 -5.23 23.33
N VAL A 31 -17.56 -4.38 22.31
CA VAL A 31 -16.85 -4.68 21.06
C VAL A 31 -15.34 -4.80 21.31
N ALA A 32 -14.76 -3.88 22.08
CA ALA A 32 -13.34 -3.91 22.42
C ALA A 32 -12.96 -5.20 23.17
N GLU A 33 -13.78 -5.68 24.10
CA GLU A 33 -13.56 -6.96 24.79
C GLU A 33 -13.41 -8.14 23.82
N ARG A 34 -14.15 -8.14 22.72
CA ARG A 34 -14.09 -9.20 21.70
C ARG A 34 -12.91 -9.04 20.75
N LEU A 35 -12.62 -7.81 20.34
CA LEU A 35 -11.51 -7.53 19.42
C LEU A 35 -10.14 -7.73 20.08
N ILE A 36 -10.02 -7.49 21.39
CA ILE A 36 -8.75 -7.58 22.11
C ILE A 36 -8.39 -9.01 22.52
N GLU A 37 -9.37 -9.91 22.66
CA GLU A 37 -9.19 -11.30 23.11
C GLU A 37 -8.05 -12.04 22.40
N PRO A 38 -7.87 -11.92 21.06
CA PRO A 38 -6.78 -12.61 20.38
C PRO A 38 -5.39 -12.06 20.71
N PHE A 39 -5.29 -10.82 21.23
CA PHE A 39 -4.03 -10.10 21.47
C PHE A 39 -3.14 -10.72 22.55
N GLY A 40 -3.66 -11.65 23.35
CA GLY A 40 -2.87 -12.37 24.35
C GLY A 40 -2.29 -11.44 25.42
N PHE A 41 -2.83 -10.24 25.60
CA PHE A 41 -2.46 -9.37 26.70
C PHE A 41 -2.84 -10.04 28.03
N GLY A 42 -2.02 -9.82 29.06
CA GLY A 42 -2.38 -10.23 30.41
C GLY A 42 -3.71 -9.59 30.81
N ARG A 43 -4.55 -10.34 31.51
CA ARG A 43 -5.91 -9.91 31.89
C ARG A 43 -5.96 -8.49 32.51
N PRO A 44 -5.02 -8.07 33.38
CA PRO A 44 -5.05 -6.71 33.93
C PRO A 44 -4.90 -5.62 32.88
N LEU A 45 -3.94 -5.76 31.96
CA LEU A 45 -3.71 -4.81 30.88
C LEU A 45 -4.85 -4.83 29.85
N GLN A 46 -5.41 -6.02 29.56
CA GLN A 46 -6.56 -6.16 28.67
C GLN A 46 -7.77 -5.39 29.21
N GLU A 47 -8.12 -5.59 30.47
CA GLU A 47 -9.23 -4.88 31.13
C GLU A 47 -8.96 -3.37 31.19
N ALA A 48 -7.70 -2.93 31.40
CA ALA A 48 -7.32 -1.53 31.37
C ALA A 48 -7.50 -0.87 29.99
N LEU A 49 -7.05 -1.53 28.91
CA LEU A 49 -7.22 -1.01 27.55
C LEU A 49 -8.69 -0.93 27.14
N VAL A 50 -9.51 -1.93 27.52
CA VAL A 50 -10.96 -1.92 27.29
C VAL A 50 -11.64 -0.79 28.07
N LEU A 51 -11.28 -0.59 29.33
CA LEU A 51 -11.80 0.50 30.16
C LEU A 51 -11.52 1.86 29.50
N LEU A 52 -10.26 2.09 29.10
CA LEU A 52 -9.85 3.32 28.44
C LEU A 52 -10.61 3.55 27.11
N VAL A 53 -10.80 2.51 26.29
CA VAL A 53 -11.59 2.60 25.05
C VAL A 53 -13.07 2.85 25.35
N GLY A 54 -13.64 2.27 26.39
CA GLY A 54 -14.99 2.58 26.86
C GLY A 54 -15.14 4.08 27.17
N LEU A 55 -14.09 4.72 27.69
CA LEU A 55 -14.09 6.13 28.05
C LEU A 55 -13.83 7.11 26.87
N HIS A 56 -13.69 6.62 25.63
CA HIS A 56 -13.31 7.46 24.47
C HIS A 56 -14.22 8.66 24.20
N ASP A 57 -15.51 8.50 24.51
CA ASP A 57 -16.57 9.47 24.22
C ASP A 57 -17.03 10.27 25.45
N LEU A 58 -16.26 10.23 26.54
CA LEU A 58 -16.59 10.92 27.79
C LEU A 58 -16.88 12.42 27.60
N GLY A 59 -16.23 13.08 26.64
CA GLY A 59 -16.46 14.48 26.31
C GLY A 59 -17.84 14.80 25.71
N LYS A 60 -18.65 13.78 25.33
CA LYS A 60 -20.07 13.96 24.99
C LYS A 60 -20.91 14.30 26.22
N ILE A 61 -20.44 13.96 27.43
CA ILE A 61 -21.02 14.37 28.72
C ILE A 61 -20.56 15.80 29.05
N SER A 62 -20.78 16.73 28.12
CA SER A 62 -20.44 18.14 28.29
C SER A 62 -21.64 19.04 27.99
N GLU A 63 -21.72 20.17 28.69
CA GLU A 63 -22.73 21.20 28.42
C GLU A 63 -22.62 21.72 26.98
N SER A 64 -21.40 21.86 26.45
CA SER A 64 -21.18 22.26 25.06
C SER A 64 -21.80 21.28 24.05
N PHE A 65 -21.69 19.97 24.29
CA PHE A 65 -22.27 18.94 23.42
C PHE A 65 -23.80 18.87 23.55
N ARG A 66 -24.33 18.97 24.78
CA ARG A 66 -25.78 19.10 25.04
C ARG A 66 -26.39 20.29 24.29
N ARG A 67 -25.73 21.44 24.32
CA ARG A 67 -26.15 22.67 23.60
C ARG A 67 -26.07 22.51 22.10
N MET A 68 -25.05 21.84 21.59
CA MET A 68 -24.94 21.55 20.16
C MET A 68 -26.12 20.68 19.70
N LEU A 69 -26.40 19.58 20.39
CA LEU A 69 -27.47 18.66 20.03
C LEU A 69 -28.87 19.29 20.14
N ARG A 70 -29.17 19.95 21.27
CA ARG A 70 -30.52 20.46 21.57
C ARG A 70 -30.81 21.84 21.00
N LYS A 71 -29.78 22.66 20.77
CA LYS A 71 -29.92 24.08 20.41
C LYS A 71 -29.15 24.46 19.14
N GLY A 72 -28.46 23.52 18.49
CA GLY A 72 -27.70 23.78 17.25
C GLY A 72 -26.49 24.72 17.44
N VAL A 73 -26.04 24.93 18.67
CA VAL A 73 -24.92 25.85 18.97
C VAL A 73 -23.59 25.20 18.58
N PRO A 74 -22.73 25.85 17.77
CA PRO A 74 -21.42 25.31 17.41
C PRO A 74 -20.54 25.08 18.65
N GLN A 75 -19.81 23.96 18.68
CA GLN A 75 -18.87 23.68 19.77
C GLN A 75 -17.55 24.45 19.60
N SER A 76 -17.00 24.96 20.70
CA SER A 76 -15.66 25.59 20.75
C SER A 76 -14.52 24.58 20.91
N PHE A 77 -14.83 23.41 21.45
CA PHE A 77 -13.95 22.25 21.60
C PHE A 77 -14.65 21.04 21.01
N ARG A 78 -13.91 20.16 20.34
CA ARG A 78 -14.47 18.90 19.86
C ARG A 78 -14.61 17.94 21.04
N HIS A 79 -15.63 17.09 21.05
CA HIS A 79 -15.90 16.16 22.17
C HIS A 79 -14.69 15.30 22.57
N TRP A 80 -13.94 14.74 21.62
CA TRP A 80 -12.71 13.99 21.91
C TRP A 80 -11.57 14.80 22.57
N GLU A 81 -11.51 16.12 22.39
CA GLU A 81 -10.56 17.01 23.11
C GLU A 81 -11.03 17.23 24.55
N LEU A 82 -12.35 17.26 24.76
CA LEU A 82 -12.96 17.30 26.10
C LEU A 82 -12.78 15.97 26.83
N THR A 83 -12.84 14.82 26.13
CA THR A 83 -12.52 13.50 26.71
C THR A 83 -11.12 13.53 27.33
N GLU A 84 -10.11 14.02 26.58
CA GLU A 84 -8.76 14.14 27.10
C GLU A 84 -8.71 15.02 28.36
N ALA A 85 -9.29 16.23 28.31
CA ALA A 85 -9.29 17.15 29.44
C ALA A 85 -9.99 16.56 30.69
N LEU A 86 -11.08 15.81 30.50
CA LEU A 86 -11.80 15.12 31.56
C LEU A 86 -10.97 14.00 32.19
N LEU A 87 -10.29 13.18 31.38
CA LEU A 87 -9.41 12.12 31.89
C LEU A 87 -8.22 12.70 32.66
N PHE A 88 -7.70 13.87 32.26
CA PHE A 88 -6.69 14.59 33.03
C PHE A 88 -7.21 15.11 34.37
N GLU A 89 -8.39 15.74 34.41
CA GLU A 89 -8.96 16.26 35.67
C GLU A 89 -9.37 15.13 36.63
N LEU A 90 -9.84 14.01 36.07
CA LEU A 90 -10.28 12.83 36.82
C LEU A 90 -9.18 11.79 37.00
N ASP A 91 -7.91 12.12 36.70
CA ASP A 91 -6.78 11.18 36.79
C ASP A 91 -6.65 10.60 38.19
N THR A 92 -7.01 11.33 39.26
CA THR A 92 -6.97 10.77 40.63
C THR A 92 -7.89 9.57 40.81
N VAL A 93 -9.08 9.59 40.17
CA VAL A 93 -10.05 8.49 40.22
C VAL A 93 -9.56 7.33 39.36
N VAL A 94 -9.09 7.63 38.15
CA VAL A 94 -8.58 6.63 37.21
C VAL A 94 -7.30 5.97 37.74
N ALA A 95 -6.39 6.73 38.33
CA ALA A 95 -5.14 6.25 38.93
C ALA A 95 -5.37 5.36 40.15
N ALA A 96 -6.38 5.67 40.97
CA ALA A 96 -6.72 4.83 42.12
C ALA A 96 -7.16 3.42 41.70
N HIS A 97 -7.67 3.27 40.47
CA HIS A 97 -8.13 2.00 39.93
C HIS A 97 -7.10 1.33 39.01
N LEU A 98 -6.56 2.07 38.04
CA LEU A 98 -5.61 1.55 37.04
C LEU A 98 -4.16 1.47 37.54
N GLY A 99 -3.76 2.22 38.57
CA GLY A 99 -2.35 2.32 38.96
C GLY A 99 -1.46 2.89 37.85
N GLY A 100 -0.20 2.46 37.81
CA GLY A 100 0.82 2.88 36.84
C GLY A 100 1.39 4.29 37.07
N ASP A 101 2.38 4.68 36.27
CA ASP A 101 2.91 6.04 36.30
C ASP A 101 1.92 7.02 35.65
N CYS A 102 1.92 8.27 36.13
CA CYS A 102 1.10 9.33 35.56
C CYS A 102 1.46 9.57 34.08
N TRP A 103 2.75 9.45 33.72
CA TRP A 103 3.18 9.60 32.34
C TRP A 103 2.59 8.52 31.42
N HIS A 104 2.53 7.25 31.88
CA HIS A 104 1.93 6.16 31.12
C HIS A 104 0.44 6.41 30.85
N ARG A 105 -0.32 6.75 31.90
CA ARG A 105 -1.75 7.04 31.79
C ARG A 105 -2.04 8.20 30.83
N GLN A 106 -1.36 9.31 31.02
CA GLN A 106 -1.55 10.52 30.20
C GLN A 106 -1.24 10.28 28.73
N THR A 107 -0.22 9.47 28.44
CA THR A 107 0.11 9.05 27.07
C THR A 107 -1.04 8.25 26.43
N LEU A 108 -1.66 7.35 27.19
CA LEU A 108 -2.80 6.55 26.70
C LEU A 108 -4.10 7.35 26.60
N TYR A 109 -4.31 8.36 27.45
CA TYR A 109 -5.46 9.27 27.33
C TYR A 109 -5.46 10.01 25.99
N ALA A 110 -4.30 10.54 25.59
CA ALA A 110 -4.12 11.20 24.30
C ALA A 110 -4.36 10.23 23.13
N ALA A 111 -3.98 8.97 23.29
CA ALA A 111 -4.20 7.93 22.29
C ALA A 111 -5.70 7.64 22.07
N VAL A 112 -6.44 7.43 23.15
CA VAL A 112 -7.90 7.21 23.10
C VAL A 112 -8.65 8.44 22.55
N ALA A 113 -8.25 9.63 22.99
CA ALA A 113 -8.79 10.88 22.47
C ALA A 113 -8.52 11.08 20.98
N GLY A 114 -7.60 10.32 20.37
CA GLY A 114 -7.27 10.38 18.96
C GLY A 114 -8.16 9.55 18.01
N HIS A 115 -9.24 8.93 18.49
CA HIS A 115 -10.04 7.95 17.73
C HIS A 115 -10.74 8.49 16.46
N HIS A 116 -10.87 9.81 16.24
CA HIS A 116 -11.30 10.38 14.94
C HIS A 116 -10.15 10.55 13.93
N GLY A 117 -9.01 9.93 14.20
CA GLY A 117 -7.92 9.72 13.26
C GLY A 117 -6.87 10.83 13.23
N ARG A 118 -6.77 11.68 14.26
CA ARG A 118 -5.65 12.60 14.48
C ARG A 118 -5.35 12.70 15.98
N PRO A 119 -4.09 12.92 16.39
CA PRO A 119 -3.78 13.21 17.78
C PRO A 119 -4.37 14.57 18.20
N PRO A 120 -4.72 14.74 19.50
CA PRO A 120 -5.12 16.05 20.03
C PRO A 120 -3.98 17.08 19.88
N LYS A 121 -4.27 18.25 19.27
CA LYS A 121 -3.28 19.30 19.01
C LYS A 121 -3.05 20.23 20.20
N ARG A 122 -4.11 20.52 20.97
CA ARG A 122 -4.06 21.47 22.08
C ARG A 122 -3.29 20.85 23.25
N ASN A 123 -2.33 21.58 23.81
CA ASN A 123 -1.63 21.10 25.00
C ASN A 123 -2.53 21.27 26.22
N MET A 124 -3.24 20.20 26.57
CA MET A 124 -4.11 20.13 27.76
C MET A 124 -3.30 20.04 29.07
N GLY A 125 -1.96 20.04 28.99
CA GLY A 125 -1.06 19.91 30.13
C GLY A 125 -0.70 18.44 30.37
N GLY A 126 0.47 18.03 29.87
CA GLY A 126 0.93 16.63 29.98
C GLY A 126 2.45 16.48 29.85
N LEU A 127 3.21 17.46 30.30
CA LEU A 127 4.61 17.27 30.70
C LEU A 127 4.69 17.70 32.16
N ALA A 128 4.69 16.71 33.05
CA ALA A 128 4.75 16.91 34.49
C ALA A 128 5.98 17.76 34.84
N TYR A 129 5.75 18.98 35.34
CA TYR A 129 6.64 19.64 36.32
C TYR A 129 6.08 20.94 36.92
N SER A 130 5.07 21.59 36.31
CA SER A 130 4.73 22.97 36.71
C SER A 130 3.41 23.19 37.47
N GLY A 131 2.52 22.20 37.57
CA GLY A 131 1.21 22.37 38.24
C GLY A 131 0.31 23.48 37.63
N ARG A 132 0.70 24.07 36.49
CA ARG A 132 -0.05 25.17 35.86
C ARG A 132 -1.03 24.60 34.84
N ARG A 133 -2.33 24.74 35.15
CA ARG A 133 -3.41 24.57 34.18
C ARG A 133 -3.21 25.54 33.02
N THR A 134 -3.03 25.02 31.80
CA THR A 134 -2.91 25.86 30.60
C THR A 134 -4.21 26.62 30.34
N ARG A 135 -4.17 27.69 29.52
CA ARG A 135 -5.37 28.44 29.14
C ARG A 135 -6.39 27.54 28.44
N ASP A 136 -5.93 26.72 27.51
CA ASP A 136 -6.78 25.81 26.74
C ASP A 136 -7.44 24.77 27.64
N TYR A 137 -6.72 24.24 28.62
CA TYR A 137 -7.26 23.30 29.60
C TYR A 137 -8.39 23.94 30.44
N ARG A 138 -8.20 25.17 30.94
CA ARG A 138 -9.26 25.87 31.69
C ARG A 138 -10.51 26.11 30.86
N LEU A 139 -10.34 26.56 29.61
CA LEU A 139 -11.44 26.78 28.68
C LEU A 139 -12.17 25.47 28.32
N ALA A 140 -11.45 24.35 28.22
CA ALA A 140 -12.05 23.04 28.01
C ALA A 140 -12.93 22.62 29.20
N LEU A 141 -12.45 22.80 30.43
CA LEU A 141 -13.23 22.51 31.65
C LEU A 141 -14.46 23.44 31.78
N GLU A 142 -14.34 24.71 31.41
CA GLU A 142 -15.49 25.62 31.33
C GLU A 142 -16.54 25.14 30.31
N ALA A 143 -16.10 24.56 29.17
CA ALA A 143 -16.99 24.00 28.16
C ALA A 143 -17.66 22.68 28.58
N VAL A 144 -17.05 21.92 29.50
CA VAL A 144 -17.69 20.79 30.18
C VAL A 144 -18.82 21.29 31.08
N GLY A 145 -18.55 22.31 31.88
CA GLY A 145 -19.54 22.94 32.77
C GLY A 145 -20.17 21.95 33.76
N ALA A 146 -21.50 21.91 33.80
CA ALA A 146 -22.26 21.05 34.71
C ALA A 146 -22.11 19.54 34.43
N GLY A 147 -21.55 19.14 33.28
CA GLY A 147 -21.31 17.73 32.94
C GLY A 147 -20.15 17.07 33.70
N MET A 148 -19.41 17.82 34.53
CA MET A 148 -18.25 17.28 35.27
C MET A 148 -18.65 16.21 36.30
N GLU A 149 -19.74 16.45 37.04
CA GLU A 149 -20.21 15.50 38.06
C GLU A 149 -20.76 14.23 37.40
N ASP A 150 -21.54 14.39 36.33
CA ASP A 150 -22.00 13.28 35.47
C ASP A 150 -20.82 12.46 34.91
N ALA A 151 -19.76 13.13 34.44
CA ALA A 151 -18.55 12.48 33.93
C ALA A 151 -17.79 11.72 35.03
N ARG A 152 -17.71 12.25 36.26
CA ARG A 152 -17.12 11.54 37.41
C ARG A 152 -17.93 10.28 37.74
N GLU A 153 -19.25 10.37 37.85
CA GLU A 153 -20.10 9.21 38.12
C GLU A 153 -19.96 8.14 37.03
N ALA A 154 -19.87 8.55 35.75
CA ALA A 154 -19.59 7.65 34.64
C ALA A 154 -18.22 6.95 34.77
N VAL A 155 -17.15 7.69 35.08
CA VAL A 155 -15.80 7.10 35.24
C VAL A 155 -15.77 6.10 36.40
N GLU A 156 -16.35 6.43 37.55
CA GLU A 156 -16.44 5.54 38.72
C GLU A 156 -17.24 4.27 38.40
N ALA A 157 -18.38 4.41 37.72
CA ALA A 157 -19.19 3.28 37.30
C ALA A 157 -18.44 2.37 36.32
N PHE A 158 -17.70 2.94 35.36
CA PHE A 158 -16.88 2.16 34.43
C PHE A 158 -15.74 1.44 35.15
N CYS A 159 -15.01 2.11 36.06
CA CYS A 159 -13.98 1.45 36.87
C CYS A 159 -14.54 0.24 37.63
N GLY A 160 -15.75 0.35 38.20
CA GLY A 160 -16.44 -0.76 38.87
C GLY A 160 -16.77 -1.96 37.96
N LEU A 161 -16.91 -1.76 36.65
CA LEU A 161 -17.21 -2.83 35.69
C LEU A 161 -15.97 -3.66 35.28
N TRP A 162 -14.76 -3.13 35.43
CA TRP A 162 -13.48 -3.79 35.12
C TRP A 162 -12.55 -3.79 36.33
N PRO A 163 -12.84 -4.61 37.36
CA PRO A 163 -12.16 -4.53 38.66
C PRO A 163 -10.69 -5.00 38.63
N ASN A 164 -10.24 -5.74 37.62
CA ASN A 164 -8.85 -6.18 37.52
C ASN A 164 -8.01 -5.29 36.61
N ALA A 165 -8.58 -4.20 36.08
CA ALA A 165 -7.88 -3.29 35.18
C ALA A 165 -6.68 -2.66 35.89
N SER A 166 -5.46 -2.89 35.37
CA SER A 166 -4.24 -2.29 35.90
C SER A 166 -3.22 -2.04 34.79
N LEU A 167 -2.50 -0.92 34.93
CA LEU A 167 -1.37 -0.46 34.12
C LEU A 167 -0.04 -0.61 34.89
N ASP A 168 -0.06 -1.25 36.05
CA ASP A 168 1.16 -1.48 36.84
C ASP A 168 2.15 -2.37 36.09
N GLY A 169 3.44 -2.00 36.17
CA GLY A 169 4.51 -2.73 35.49
C GLY A 169 4.60 -2.49 33.98
N LEU A 170 3.87 -1.51 33.44
CA LEU A 170 4.03 -1.07 32.06
C LEU A 170 5.38 -0.35 31.89
N SER A 171 6.17 -0.76 30.89
CA SER A 171 7.43 -0.07 30.56
C SER A 171 7.18 1.14 29.66
N ASP A 172 8.15 2.05 29.61
CA ASP A 172 8.06 3.24 28.76
C ASP A 172 7.95 2.86 27.27
N GLU A 173 8.76 1.90 26.83
CA GLU A 173 8.74 1.38 25.46
C GLU A 173 7.37 0.80 25.09
N ARG A 174 6.76 0.03 25.99
CA ARG A 174 5.46 -0.60 25.76
C ARG A 174 4.33 0.44 25.77
N THR A 175 4.45 1.47 26.59
CA THR A 175 3.53 2.62 26.60
C THR A 175 3.56 3.35 25.27
N VAL A 176 4.76 3.65 24.74
CA VAL A 176 4.93 4.30 23.44
C VAL A 176 4.32 3.43 22.34
N ALA A 177 4.62 2.14 22.30
CA ALA A 177 4.04 1.22 21.32
C ALA A 177 2.50 1.17 21.40
N LEU A 178 1.93 1.05 22.61
CA LEU A 178 0.48 1.07 22.82
C LEU A 178 -0.15 2.42 22.43
N SER A 179 0.57 3.53 22.59
CA SER A 179 0.07 4.85 22.19
C SER A 179 -0.23 4.95 20.70
N TRP A 180 0.54 4.23 19.86
CA TRP A 180 0.32 4.16 18.41
C TRP A 180 -0.76 3.14 18.02
N TRP A 181 -0.90 2.08 18.80
CA TRP A 181 -1.85 0.99 18.54
C TRP A 181 -3.28 1.32 19.00
N LEU A 182 -3.42 1.89 20.19
CA LEU A 182 -4.69 2.13 20.89
C LEU A 182 -5.68 3.05 20.13
N PRO A 183 -5.26 4.13 19.45
CA PRO A 183 -6.19 4.98 18.71
C PRO A 183 -6.84 4.22 17.56
N GLY A 184 -6.07 3.39 16.86
CA GLY A 184 -6.59 2.55 15.78
C GLY A 184 -7.57 1.50 16.27
N PHE A 185 -7.22 0.82 17.37
CA PHE A 185 -8.10 -0.13 18.05
C PHE A 185 -9.41 0.54 18.50
N CYS A 186 -9.33 1.72 19.12
CA CYS A 186 -10.48 2.50 19.56
C CYS A 186 -11.38 2.91 18.39
N THR A 187 -10.82 3.35 17.27
CA THR A 187 -11.58 3.69 16.05
C THR A 187 -12.37 2.48 15.52
N VAL A 188 -11.76 1.29 15.48
CA VAL A 188 -12.45 0.08 15.01
C VAL A 188 -13.60 -0.29 15.93
N ALA A 189 -13.37 -0.24 17.25
CA ALA A 189 -14.41 -0.53 18.24
C ALA A 189 -15.58 0.46 18.14
N ASP A 190 -15.30 1.77 17.97
CA ASP A 190 -16.32 2.81 17.80
C ASP A 190 -17.13 2.65 16.51
N TRP A 191 -16.48 2.30 15.39
CA TRP A 191 -17.17 2.10 14.11
C TRP A 191 -18.12 0.90 14.14
N ILE A 192 -17.74 -0.20 14.80
CA ILE A 192 -18.60 -1.39 14.95
C ILE A 192 -19.71 -1.12 15.97
N GLY A 193 -19.38 -0.50 17.12
CA GLY A 193 -20.34 -0.09 18.14
C GLY A 193 -21.36 0.95 17.65
N SER A 194 -21.03 1.66 16.57
CA SER A 194 -21.93 2.63 15.95
C SER A 194 -22.99 2.04 15.02
N ASN A 195 -23.03 0.73 14.82
CA ASN A 195 -24.05 0.08 14.02
C ASN A 195 -25.41 0.09 14.74
N THR A 196 -26.30 0.98 14.32
CA THR A 196 -27.64 1.18 14.91
C THR A 196 -28.60 0.01 14.73
N ASP A 197 -28.36 -0.87 13.75
CA ASP A 197 -29.23 -2.01 13.50
C ASP A 197 -29.07 -3.09 14.58
N LEU A 198 -27.84 -3.25 15.08
CA LEU A 198 -27.45 -4.21 16.11
C LEU A 198 -27.50 -3.58 17.51
N PHE A 199 -27.02 -2.35 17.67
CA PHE A 199 -26.98 -1.62 18.94
C PHE A 199 -28.19 -0.68 19.06
N ARG A 200 -29.36 -1.28 19.19
CA ARG A 200 -30.63 -0.53 19.30
C ARG A 200 -30.78 0.10 20.69
N PRO A 201 -31.25 1.36 20.78
CA PRO A 201 -31.52 1.99 22.06
C PRO A 201 -32.53 1.14 22.87
N PRO A 202 -32.32 0.93 24.18
CA PRO A 202 -33.24 0.16 24.98
C PRO A 202 -34.55 0.95 25.19
N THR A 203 -35.68 0.24 25.25
CA THR A 203 -37.00 0.83 25.51
C THR A 203 -37.21 1.20 26.99
N SER A 204 -36.41 0.62 27.89
CA SER A 204 -36.27 0.97 29.31
C SER A 204 -34.82 1.37 29.60
N CYS A 205 -34.53 2.00 30.74
CA CYS A 205 -33.15 2.30 31.16
C CYS A 205 -32.64 1.19 32.11
N PRO A 206 -32.04 0.09 31.60
CA PRO A 206 -31.49 -0.97 32.44
C PRO A 206 -30.28 -0.47 33.25
N GLY A 207 -29.93 -1.18 34.32
CA GLY A 207 -28.65 -0.94 35.00
C GLY A 207 -27.47 -1.21 34.07
N LEU A 208 -26.35 -0.51 34.28
CA LEU A 208 -25.14 -0.64 33.45
C LEU A 208 -24.63 -2.09 33.32
N PRO A 209 -24.63 -2.93 34.38
CA PRO A 209 -24.23 -4.33 34.25
C PRO A 209 -25.13 -5.16 33.32
N ASP A 210 -26.45 -4.96 33.41
CA ASP A 210 -27.44 -5.66 32.57
C ASP A 210 -27.34 -5.20 31.11
N TYR A 211 -27.14 -3.90 30.90
CA TYR A 211 -26.90 -3.36 29.56
C TYR A 211 -25.62 -3.93 28.95
N ARG A 212 -24.53 -4.00 29.71
CA ARG A 212 -23.26 -4.59 29.24
C ARG A 212 -23.43 -6.04 28.82
N ALA A 213 -24.21 -6.84 29.54
CA ALA A 213 -24.49 -8.22 29.17
C ALA A 213 -25.18 -8.32 27.80
N ARG A 214 -26.15 -7.44 27.54
CA ARG A 214 -26.80 -7.32 26.23
C ARG A 214 -25.84 -6.83 25.14
N ALA A 215 -25.04 -5.81 25.42
CA ALA A 215 -24.05 -5.25 24.49
C ALA A 215 -23.02 -6.30 24.06
N ARG A 216 -22.59 -7.19 24.97
CA ARG A 216 -21.67 -8.32 24.66
C ARG A 216 -22.23 -9.31 23.65
N GLU A 217 -23.53 -9.56 23.68
CA GLU A 217 -24.20 -10.45 22.72
C GLU A 217 -24.25 -9.79 21.34
N ALA A 218 -24.68 -8.52 21.28
CA ALA A 218 -24.71 -7.73 20.06
C ALA A 218 -23.30 -7.58 19.44
N ALA A 219 -22.29 -7.33 20.27
CA ALA A 219 -20.89 -7.22 19.86
C ALA A 219 -20.36 -8.50 19.21
N ARG A 220 -20.76 -9.69 19.68
CA ARG A 220 -20.35 -10.97 19.07
C ARG A 220 -20.85 -11.05 17.62
N THR A 221 -22.12 -10.72 17.39
CA THR A 221 -22.73 -10.70 16.06
C THR A 221 -22.15 -9.59 15.18
N ALA A 222 -21.91 -8.41 15.74
CA ALA A 222 -21.37 -7.27 15.01
C ALA A 222 -19.93 -7.51 14.52
N VAL A 223 -19.06 -8.05 15.37
CA VAL A 223 -17.67 -8.37 15.02
C VAL A 223 -17.62 -9.49 13.98
N ALA A 224 -18.46 -10.51 14.11
CA ALA A 224 -18.57 -11.57 13.12
C ALA A 224 -19.10 -11.06 11.77
N GLY A 225 -20.16 -10.24 11.78
CA GLY A 225 -20.74 -9.64 10.56
C GLY A 225 -19.80 -8.63 9.88
N ALA A 226 -18.94 -7.95 10.65
CA ALA A 226 -17.87 -7.12 10.09
C ALA A 226 -16.75 -7.95 9.42
N GLY A 227 -16.69 -9.26 9.65
CA GLY A 227 -15.64 -10.14 9.15
C GLY A 227 -14.39 -10.17 10.05
N LEU A 228 -14.47 -9.65 11.28
CA LEU A 228 -13.34 -9.51 12.21
C LEU A 228 -13.40 -10.51 13.38
N ALA A 229 -14.21 -11.57 13.26
CA ALA A 229 -14.16 -12.68 14.21
C ALA A 229 -12.73 -13.28 14.26
N SER A 230 -12.43 -14.07 15.28
CA SER A 230 -11.09 -14.65 15.45
C SER A 230 -11.07 -16.08 14.91
N GLY A 231 -10.00 -16.46 14.23
CA GLY A 231 -9.79 -17.82 13.72
C GLY A 231 -8.39 -18.34 14.04
N ARG A 232 -8.24 -19.65 14.11
CA ARG A 232 -6.94 -20.31 14.26
C ARG A 232 -6.41 -20.70 12.89
N ALA A 233 -5.10 -20.60 12.71
CA ALA A 233 -4.45 -21.06 11.50
C ALA A 233 -4.58 -22.59 11.37
N ARG A 234 -4.84 -23.09 10.16
CA ARG A 234 -4.89 -24.50 9.82
C ARG A 234 -3.54 -24.95 9.24
N ASP A 235 -3.11 -26.14 9.66
CA ASP A 235 -2.00 -26.85 9.03
C ASP A 235 -2.55 -27.70 7.89
N THR A 236 -2.67 -27.08 6.71
CA THR A 236 -3.23 -27.68 5.50
C THR A 236 -2.26 -27.51 4.34
N ARG A 237 -2.28 -28.46 3.42
CA ARG A 237 -1.52 -28.33 2.17
C ARG A 237 -2.15 -27.23 1.31
N LEU A 238 -1.45 -26.10 1.18
CA LEU A 238 -1.93 -24.96 0.39
C LEU A 238 -1.94 -25.25 -1.12
N PHE A 239 -0.98 -26.03 -1.60
CA PHE A 239 -0.73 -26.25 -3.02
C PHE A 239 -0.62 -27.74 -3.39
N ASP A 240 -1.27 -28.13 -4.48
CA ASP A 240 -1.33 -29.54 -4.94
C ASP A 240 -0.14 -29.95 -5.83
N PHE A 241 0.83 -29.05 -6.06
CA PHE A 241 2.05 -29.35 -6.83
C PHE A 241 3.23 -29.75 -5.93
N ALA A 242 4.28 -30.31 -6.54
CA ALA A 242 5.53 -30.64 -5.85
C ALA A 242 6.34 -29.36 -5.57
N PRO A 243 6.81 -29.16 -4.31
CA PRO A 243 7.50 -27.93 -3.94
C PRO A 243 8.83 -27.80 -4.67
N ARG A 244 9.10 -26.60 -5.18
CA ARG A 244 10.41 -26.20 -5.73
C ARG A 244 11.44 -26.05 -4.60
N PRO A 245 12.76 -26.03 -4.91
CA PRO A 245 13.82 -25.97 -3.89
C PRO A 245 13.65 -24.84 -2.86
N MET A 246 13.33 -23.62 -3.31
CA MET A 246 13.07 -22.49 -2.41
C MET A 246 11.81 -22.68 -1.55
N GLN A 247 10.77 -23.30 -2.10
CA GLN A 247 9.52 -23.59 -1.39
C GLN A 247 9.74 -24.68 -0.32
N ALA A 248 10.52 -25.71 -0.63
CA ALA A 248 10.93 -26.73 0.32
C ALA A 248 11.78 -26.12 1.45
N SER A 249 12.74 -25.25 1.11
CA SER A 249 13.54 -24.53 2.10
C SER A 249 12.67 -23.66 3.03
N CYS A 250 11.66 -22.98 2.50
CA CYS A 250 10.69 -22.22 3.30
C CYS A 250 9.80 -23.11 4.19
N ALA A 251 9.56 -24.36 3.79
CA ALA A 251 8.82 -25.33 4.60
C ALA A 251 9.66 -25.87 5.77
N GLU A 252 10.98 -25.88 5.65
CA GLU A 252 11.88 -26.51 6.63
C GLU A 252 12.66 -25.51 7.50
N VAL A 253 12.87 -24.27 7.04
CA VAL A 253 13.70 -23.27 7.74
C VAL A 253 13.25 -23.09 9.20
N PRO A 254 14.17 -23.06 10.18
CA PRO A 254 13.78 -22.82 11.57
C PRO A 254 13.19 -21.42 11.75
N LEU A 255 12.11 -21.32 12.54
CA LEU A 255 11.53 -20.05 12.92
C LEU A 255 12.23 -19.56 14.20
N THR A 256 12.72 -18.32 14.19
CA THR A 256 13.33 -17.68 15.37
C THR A 256 12.28 -17.27 16.39
N ASP A 257 12.66 -17.05 17.66
CA ASP A 257 11.75 -16.56 18.69
C ASP A 257 11.39 -15.07 18.49
N GLY A 258 10.19 -14.66 18.90
CA GLY A 258 9.74 -13.28 18.76
C GLY A 258 9.48 -12.82 17.32
N PRO A 259 9.50 -11.49 17.06
CA PRO A 259 9.32 -10.92 15.72
C PRO A 259 10.43 -11.34 14.76
N MET A 260 10.08 -11.81 13.56
CA MET A 260 11.07 -12.29 12.58
C MET A 260 10.96 -11.56 11.24
N LEU A 261 12.10 -11.46 10.55
CA LEU A 261 12.20 -11.01 9.16
C LEU A 261 12.83 -12.11 8.32
N ALA A 262 12.15 -12.50 7.24
CA ALA A 262 12.70 -13.37 6.21
C ALA A 262 12.87 -12.61 4.90
N ILE A 263 13.98 -12.83 4.20
CA ILE A 263 14.26 -12.29 2.88
C ILE A 263 14.44 -13.46 1.91
N ILE A 264 13.58 -13.53 0.90
CA ILE A 264 13.59 -14.54 -0.15
C ILE A 264 14.14 -13.89 -1.42
N GLU A 265 15.35 -14.28 -1.80
CA GLU A 265 16.05 -13.82 -2.99
C GLU A 265 16.05 -14.94 -4.03
N ASP A 266 15.28 -14.77 -5.10
CA ASP A 266 15.17 -15.77 -6.17
C ASP A 266 14.72 -15.13 -7.50
N GLU A 267 14.95 -15.82 -8.61
CA GLU A 267 14.66 -15.29 -9.94
C GLU A 267 13.16 -15.07 -10.18
N THR A 268 12.82 -14.23 -11.16
CA THR A 268 11.41 -13.98 -11.48
C THR A 268 10.78 -15.25 -12.05
N GLY A 269 9.63 -15.66 -11.51
CA GLY A 269 8.97 -16.91 -11.92
C GLY A 269 9.43 -18.18 -11.19
N ALA A 270 10.40 -18.08 -10.26
CA ALA A 270 10.82 -19.22 -9.42
C ALA A 270 9.75 -19.69 -8.41
N GLY A 271 8.69 -18.90 -8.20
CA GLY A 271 7.60 -19.23 -7.27
C GLY A 271 7.82 -18.64 -5.87
N LYS A 272 8.42 -17.44 -5.80
CA LYS A 272 8.67 -16.69 -4.56
C LYS A 272 7.39 -16.46 -3.76
N THR A 273 6.31 -16.12 -4.44
CA THR A 273 5.01 -15.86 -3.82
C THR A 273 4.48 -17.11 -3.10
N GLU A 274 4.54 -18.27 -3.73
CA GLU A 274 4.11 -19.54 -3.12
C GLU A 274 5.04 -19.94 -1.97
N ALA A 275 6.35 -19.71 -2.09
CA ALA A 275 7.31 -19.92 -1.00
C ALA A 275 7.00 -19.01 0.21
N ALA A 276 6.65 -17.75 -0.04
CA ALA A 276 6.26 -16.79 0.98
C ALA A 276 4.99 -17.21 1.71
N LEU A 277 3.97 -17.72 0.99
CA LEU A 277 2.72 -18.20 1.59
C LEU A 277 2.93 -19.45 2.45
N ILE A 278 3.81 -20.37 2.03
CA ILE A 278 4.20 -21.55 2.83
C ILE A 278 4.86 -21.10 4.14
N LEU A 279 5.85 -20.20 4.06
CA LEU A 279 6.51 -19.66 5.24
C LEU A 279 5.53 -18.91 6.15
N ALA A 280 4.65 -18.10 5.55
CA ALA A 280 3.65 -17.33 6.27
C ALA A 280 2.66 -18.23 7.02
N GLN A 281 2.23 -19.36 6.45
CA GLN A 281 1.39 -20.34 7.15
C GLN A 281 2.09 -20.90 8.39
N ARG A 282 3.37 -21.29 8.27
CA ARG A 282 4.16 -21.76 9.42
C ARG A 282 4.30 -20.69 10.49
N MET A 283 4.51 -19.44 10.07
CA MET A 283 4.56 -18.28 10.97
C MET A 283 3.21 -18.02 11.67
N LEU A 284 2.08 -18.17 10.97
CA LEU A 284 0.73 -18.07 11.56
C LEU A 284 0.50 -19.18 12.60
N LEU A 285 0.88 -20.42 12.28
CA LEU A 285 0.79 -21.57 13.20
C LEU A 285 1.65 -21.38 14.45
N ALA A 286 2.82 -20.73 14.30
CA ALA A 286 3.70 -20.34 15.40
C ALA A 286 3.24 -19.07 16.15
N GLY A 287 2.09 -18.50 15.82
CA GLY A 287 1.53 -17.33 16.50
C GLY A 287 2.24 -16.01 16.21
N LYS A 288 3.01 -15.92 15.13
CA LYS A 288 3.77 -14.71 14.73
C LYS A 288 2.92 -13.63 14.04
N GLY A 289 1.64 -13.92 13.84
CA GLY A 289 0.64 -13.02 13.31
C GLY A 289 -0.72 -13.72 13.32
N ARG A 290 -1.78 -12.96 13.06
CA ARG A 290 -3.17 -13.43 12.97
C ARG A 290 -3.76 -13.34 11.57
N GLY A 291 -2.98 -12.83 10.64
CA GLY A 291 -3.40 -12.50 9.30
C GLY A 291 -2.20 -12.14 8.44
N LEU A 292 -2.47 -11.83 7.18
CA LEU A 292 -1.46 -11.52 6.18
C LEU A 292 -1.78 -10.17 5.53
N PHE A 293 -0.75 -9.38 5.26
CA PHE A 293 -0.88 -8.28 4.32
C PHE A 293 0.17 -8.41 3.22
N VAL A 294 -0.27 -8.65 1.99
CA VAL A 294 0.61 -8.70 0.82
C VAL A 294 0.65 -7.31 0.20
N ALA A 295 1.81 -6.68 0.30
CA ALA A 295 2.11 -5.35 -0.18
C ALA A 295 2.87 -5.43 -1.51
N LEU A 296 2.30 -4.88 -2.57
CA LEU A 296 2.83 -4.96 -3.93
C LEU A 296 3.18 -3.57 -4.48
N PRO A 297 4.13 -3.46 -5.42
CA PRO A 297 4.58 -2.15 -5.90
C PRO A 297 3.54 -1.41 -6.73
N THR A 298 2.63 -2.11 -7.42
CA THR A 298 1.64 -1.49 -8.31
C THR A 298 0.23 -2.05 -8.10
N MET A 299 -0.79 -1.31 -8.58
CA MET A 299 -2.17 -1.79 -8.57
C MET A 299 -2.35 -3.05 -9.43
N ALA A 300 -1.71 -3.12 -10.59
CA ALA A 300 -1.81 -4.27 -11.49
C ALA A 300 -1.23 -5.55 -10.85
N THR A 301 -0.08 -5.45 -10.18
CA THR A 301 0.46 -6.56 -9.37
C THR A 301 -0.54 -6.96 -8.28
N ALA A 302 -1.17 -6.01 -7.60
CA ALA A 302 -2.11 -6.29 -6.53
C ALA A 302 -3.38 -7.01 -7.02
N ASP A 303 -3.97 -6.58 -8.13
CA ASP A 303 -5.10 -7.24 -8.78
C ASP A 303 -4.75 -8.69 -9.20
N ALA A 304 -3.56 -8.88 -9.78
CA ALA A 304 -3.08 -10.21 -10.17
C ALA A 304 -2.85 -11.12 -8.95
N MET A 305 -2.26 -10.59 -7.89
CA MET A 305 -2.03 -11.33 -6.65
C MET A 305 -3.32 -11.64 -5.91
N PHE A 306 -4.30 -10.73 -5.91
CA PHE A 306 -5.60 -10.94 -5.30
C PHE A 306 -6.31 -12.16 -5.90
N ARG A 307 -6.34 -12.26 -7.23
CA ARG A 307 -6.90 -13.43 -7.94
C ARG A 307 -6.19 -14.73 -7.57
N ARG A 308 -4.86 -14.68 -7.42
CA ARG A 308 -4.06 -15.86 -7.02
C ARG A 308 -4.32 -16.25 -5.56
N ALA A 309 -4.38 -15.26 -4.68
CA ALA A 309 -4.60 -15.43 -3.25
C ALA A 309 -5.99 -16.02 -2.98
N ALA A 310 -7.03 -15.54 -3.66
CA ALA A 310 -8.42 -15.97 -3.47
C ALA A 310 -8.59 -17.51 -3.50
N GLY A 311 -7.91 -18.21 -4.40
CA GLY A 311 -7.98 -19.68 -4.50
C GLY A 311 -7.18 -20.46 -3.45
N THR A 312 -6.31 -19.80 -2.69
CA THR A 312 -5.37 -20.47 -1.75
C THR A 312 -5.65 -20.09 -0.29
N VAL A 313 -5.93 -18.81 -0.04
CA VAL A 313 -5.98 -18.26 1.32
C VAL A 313 -7.20 -18.69 2.11
N GLY A 314 -8.28 -19.13 1.45
CA GLY A 314 -9.47 -19.67 2.12
C GLY A 314 -9.15 -20.89 3.01
N LYS A 315 -8.08 -21.63 2.70
CA LYS A 315 -7.62 -22.81 3.45
C LYS A 315 -6.76 -22.48 4.68
N LEU A 316 -6.40 -21.21 4.89
CA LEU A 316 -5.43 -20.81 5.93
C LEU A 316 -6.02 -20.84 7.34
N PHE A 317 -7.32 -20.63 7.49
CA PHE A 317 -7.97 -20.49 8.79
C PHE A 317 -9.04 -21.56 9.02
N ASP A 318 -9.40 -21.77 10.28
CA ASP A 318 -10.42 -22.74 10.70
C ASP A 318 -11.87 -22.34 10.43
N ARG A 319 -12.03 -21.18 9.79
CA ARG A 319 -13.27 -20.51 9.45
C ARG A 319 -13.13 -19.86 8.09
N GLN A 320 -14.23 -19.28 7.63
CA GLN A 320 -14.23 -18.50 6.41
C GLN A 320 -13.26 -17.31 6.51
N THR A 321 -12.26 -17.31 5.64
CA THR A 321 -11.16 -16.34 5.64
C THR A 321 -11.62 -15.05 4.99
N THR A 322 -11.43 -13.91 5.66
CA THR A 322 -11.73 -12.63 5.02
C THR A 322 -10.58 -12.15 4.13
N LEU A 323 -10.88 -11.86 2.86
CA LEU A 323 -9.92 -11.39 1.85
C LEU A 323 -10.35 -10.03 1.29
N THR A 324 -9.44 -9.07 1.29
CA THR A 324 -9.70 -7.72 0.76
C THR A 324 -8.64 -7.24 -0.23
N LEU A 325 -9.05 -6.30 -1.09
CA LEU A 325 -8.19 -5.60 -2.03
C LEU A 325 -8.02 -4.13 -1.61
N ALA A 326 -6.79 -3.68 -1.39
CA ALA A 326 -6.46 -2.37 -0.83
C ALA A 326 -5.63 -1.52 -1.81
N HIS A 327 -6.30 -0.82 -2.73
CA HIS A 327 -5.71 0.26 -3.53
C HIS A 327 -6.77 1.28 -3.97
N GLY A 328 -6.33 2.40 -4.54
CA GLY A 328 -7.21 3.54 -4.89
C GLY A 328 -8.32 3.23 -5.90
N ARG A 329 -8.25 2.10 -6.60
CA ARG A 329 -9.19 1.66 -7.64
C ARG A 329 -9.79 0.27 -7.39
N ALA A 330 -9.71 -0.25 -6.15
CA ALA A 330 -10.17 -1.61 -5.83
C ALA A 330 -11.65 -1.85 -6.19
N GLY A 331 -12.50 -0.82 -6.09
CA GLY A 331 -13.92 -0.91 -6.49
C GLY A 331 -14.17 -1.13 -7.99
N LEU A 332 -13.14 -1.03 -8.84
CA LEU A 332 -13.20 -1.32 -10.28
C LEU A 332 -12.71 -2.74 -10.63
N SER A 333 -12.27 -3.52 -9.64
CA SER A 333 -12.00 -4.95 -9.86
C SER A 333 -13.32 -5.69 -9.83
N VAL A 334 -13.60 -6.41 -10.92
CA VAL A 334 -14.79 -7.26 -11.05
C VAL A 334 -14.71 -8.39 -10.03
N GLU A 335 -13.54 -9.01 -9.90
CA GLU A 335 -13.31 -10.14 -8.99
C GLU A 335 -13.47 -9.74 -7.52
N PHE A 336 -13.02 -8.54 -7.12
CA PHE A 336 -13.25 -8.05 -5.76
C PHE A 336 -14.72 -7.77 -5.50
N ARG A 337 -15.45 -7.19 -6.47
CA ARG A 337 -16.88 -6.98 -6.36
C ARG A 337 -17.65 -8.29 -6.26
N ASP A 338 -17.33 -9.25 -7.10
CA ASP A 338 -17.94 -10.58 -7.10
C ASP A 338 -17.72 -11.30 -5.76
N LEU A 339 -16.56 -11.10 -5.12
CA LEU A 339 -16.31 -11.60 -3.77
C LEU A 339 -17.17 -10.93 -2.69
N VAL A 340 -17.47 -9.64 -2.86
CA VAL A 340 -18.30 -8.86 -1.93
C VAL A 340 -19.79 -9.17 -2.11
N THR A 341 -20.25 -9.38 -3.36
CA THR A 341 -21.66 -9.63 -3.69
C THR A 341 -22.04 -11.10 -3.70
N GLY A 342 -21.10 -12.00 -3.98
CA GLY A 342 -21.33 -13.42 -4.22
C GLY A 342 -21.80 -14.22 -2.99
N GLY A 343 -21.64 -13.66 -1.79
CA GLY A 343 -21.91 -14.38 -0.55
C GLY A 343 -20.99 -15.59 -0.36
N PRO A 344 -21.12 -16.33 0.76
CA PRO A 344 -20.27 -17.48 1.05
C PRO A 344 -20.60 -18.68 0.15
N CYS A 345 -19.65 -19.10 -0.69
CA CYS A 345 -19.77 -20.25 -1.60
C CYS A 345 -19.01 -21.52 -1.11
N GLY A 346 -18.81 -21.67 0.20
CA GLY A 346 -18.18 -22.84 0.81
C GLY A 346 -17.37 -22.49 2.07
N GLU A 347 -17.01 -23.49 2.88
CA GLU A 347 -16.22 -23.28 4.12
C GLU A 347 -14.75 -22.94 3.86
N ASP A 348 -14.17 -23.44 2.76
CA ASP A 348 -12.76 -23.23 2.38
C ASP A 348 -12.55 -22.10 1.36
N GLU A 349 -13.59 -21.32 1.06
CA GLU A 349 -13.52 -20.15 0.18
C GLU A 349 -13.39 -18.85 0.97
N ALA A 350 -12.60 -17.91 0.44
CA ALA A 350 -12.47 -16.58 1.04
C ALA A 350 -13.75 -15.74 0.82
N THR A 351 -14.03 -14.79 1.71
CA THR A 351 -15.14 -13.83 1.56
C THR A 351 -14.73 -12.40 1.91
N CYS A 352 -15.54 -11.42 1.52
CA CYS A 352 -15.37 -10.05 1.96
C CYS A 352 -16.70 -9.49 2.47
N SER A 353 -16.71 -8.92 3.68
CA SER A 353 -17.89 -8.22 4.19
C SER A 353 -18.06 -6.87 3.46
N SER A 354 -19.31 -6.42 3.32
CA SER A 354 -19.62 -5.08 2.80
C SER A 354 -18.93 -3.98 3.63
N TRP A 355 -18.88 -4.16 4.96
CA TRP A 355 -18.23 -3.24 5.87
C TRP A 355 -16.72 -3.08 5.61
N LEU A 356 -16.01 -4.17 5.29
CA LEU A 356 -14.59 -4.15 4.92
C LEU A 356 -14.39 -3.52 3.53
N ALA A 357 -15.32 -3.75 2.61
CA ALA A 357 -15.26 -3.23 1.23
C ALA A 357 -15.55 -1.73 1.13
N GLU A 358 -16.30 -1.15 2.08
CA GLU A 358 -16.67 0.27 2.10
C GLU A 358 -15.47 1.23 2.08
N SER A 359 -14.30 0.83 2.60
CA SER A 359 -13.15 1.71 2.65
C SER A 359 -11.82 0.97 2.55
N ARG A 360 -10.91 1.50 1.73
CA ARG A 360 -9.48 1.09 1.69
C ARG A 360 -8.80 1.10 3.07
N ARG A 361 -9.30 1.90 4.01
CA ARG A 361 -8.78 1.95 5.40
C ARG A 361 -9.17 0.71 6.20
N ARG A 362 -10.38 0.20 5.96
CA ARG A 362 -10.92 -1.01 6.58
C ARG A 362 -10.39 -2.28 5.94
N ALA A 363 -9.99 -2.20 4.66
CA ALA A 363 -9.38 -3.33 3.96
C ALA A 363 -8.19 -3.93 4.73
N LEU A 364 -7.37 -3.10 5.39
CA LEU A 364 -6.24 -3.57 6.22
C LEU A 364 -6.64 -4.34 7.49
N LEU A 365 -7.93 -4.39 7.84
CA LEU A 365 -8.42 -5.10 9.03
C LEU A 365 -8.75 -6.57 8.75
N ALA A 366 -9.06 -6.93 7.50
CA ALA A 366 -9.39 -8.30 7.08
C ALA A 366 -8.26 -9.28 7.37
N ASP A 367 -8.55 -10.57 7.56
CA ASP A 367 -7.56 -11.62 7.83
C ASP A 367 -6.42 -11.57 6.83
N VAL A 368 -6.76 -11.51 5.54
CA VAL A 368 -5.81 -11.35 4.44
C VAL A 368 -6.14 -10.09 3.65
N GLY A 369 -5.20 -9.16 3.60
CA GLY A 369 -5.28 -8.00 2.70
C GLY A 369 -4.24 -8.12 1.58
N VAL A 370 -4.65 -7.82 0.35
CA VAL A 370 -3.74 -7.67 -0.79
C VAL A 370 -3.84 -6.23 -1.27
N GLY A 371 -2.73 -5.51 -1.41
CA GLY A 371 -2.79 -4.10 -1.77
C GLY A 371 -1.47 -3.52 -2.21
N THR A 372 -1.47 -2.22 -2.51
CA THR A 372 -0.21 -1.53 -2.81
C THR A 372 0.57 -1.27 -1.53
N ILE A 373 1.90 -1.28 -1.64
CA ILE A 373 2.81 -0.92 -0.54
C ILE A 373 2.50 0.47 0.02
N ASP A 374 2.05 1.40 -0.83
CA ASP A 374 1.60 2.73 -0.42
C ASP A 374 0.52 2.69 0.67
N GLN A 375 -0.37 1.69 0.70
CA GLN A 375 -1.34 1.56 1.80
C GLN A 375 -0.69 1.23 3.14
N ALA A 376 0.40 0.47 3.13
CA ALA A 376 1.18 0.17 4.32
C ALA A 376 2.07 1.34 4.74
N LEU A 377 2.71 2.04 3.80
CA LEU A 377 3.57 3.19 4.07
C LEU A 377 2.79 4.37 4.67
N LEU A 378 1.50 4.54 4.30
CA LEU A 378 0.62 5.51 4.97
C LEU A 378 0.44 5.25 6.49
N SER A 379 0.88 4.11 7.02
CA SER A 379 0.90 3.86 8.46
C SER A 379 2.09 4.50 9.18
N VAL A 380 3.10 5.02 8.48
CA VAL A 380 4.24 5.75 9.07
C VAL A 380 4.28 7.22 8.70
N LEU A 381 3.24 7.71 8.00
CA LEU A 381 3.09 9.11 7.63
C LEU A 381 2.00 9.77 8.49
N PRO A 382 2.10 11.06 8.86
CA PRO A 382 1.14 11.79 9.68
C PRO A 382 -0.11 12.15 8.86
N VAL A 383 -0.84 11.12 8.42
CA VAL A 383 -2.08 11.23 7.68
C VAL A 383 -3.27 10.90 8.57
N LYS A 384 -4.46 11.39 8.20
CA LYS A 384 -5.68 11.05 8.93
C LYS A 384 -5.89 9.52 8.95
N PHE A 385 -6.17 8.98 10.13
CA PHE A 385 -6.32 7.54 10.40
C PHE A 385 -5.03 6.74 10.14
N GLN A 386 -3.85 7.31 10.41
CA GLN A 386 -2.59 6.57 10.40
C GLN A 386 -2.61 5.41 11.42
N ALA A 387 -2.97 5.68 12.67
CA ALA A 387 -3.03 4.68 13.73
C ALA A 387 -3.98 3.50 13.42
N LEU A 388 -5.05 3.74 12.67
CA LEU A 388 -5.95 2.67 12.19
C LEU A 388 -5.23 1.70 11.24
N ARG A 389 -4.41 2.23 10.32
CA ARG A 389 -3.62 1.41 9.40
C ARG A 389 -2.53 0.65 10.15
N HIS A 390 -1.87 1.32 11.08
CA HIS A 390 -0.89 0.68 11.95
C HIS A 390 -1.53 -0.45 12.76
N PHE A 391 -2.70 -0.23 13.37
CA PHE A 391 -3.44 -1.28 14.09
C PHE A 391 -3.74 -2.48 13.19
N GLY A 392 -4.29 -2.24 11.99
CA GLY A 392 -4.56 -3.31 11.01
C GLY A 392 -3.31 -4.12 10.66
N LEU A 393 -2.18 -3.46 10.44
CA LEU A 393 -0.91 -4.11 10.09
C LEU A 393 -0.25 -4.80 11.29
N SER A 394 -0.33 -4.24 12.49
CA SER A 394 0.38 -4.71 13.70
C SER A 394 0.16 -6.19 14.03
N SER A 395 -1.02 -6.71 13.68
CA SER A 395 -1.42 -8.09 13.94
C SER A 395 -1.12 -9.04 12.77
N LYS A 396 -0.52 -8.57 11.67
CA LYS A 396 -0.35 -9.32 10.43
C LYS A 396 1.11 -9.64 10.15
N ILE A 397 1.32 -10.71 9.38
CA ILE A 397 2.59 -10.94 8.71
C ILE A 397 2.60 -10.06 7.47
N LEU A 398 3.56 -9.14 7.42
CA LEU A 398 3.73 -8.23 6.30
C LEU A 398 4.58 -8.89 5.22
N ILE A 399 4.00 -9.16 4.05
CA ILE A 399 4.72 -9.69 2.89
C ILE A 399 4.93 -8.54 1.91
N VAL A 400 6.16 -8.11 1.68
CA VAL A 400 6.47 -7.06 0.70
C VAL A 400 7.09 -7.71 -0.53
N ASP A 401 6.40 -7.60 -1.67
CA ASP A 401 6.88 -8.13 -2.94
C ASP A 401 7.71 -7.10 -3.72
N GLU A 402 8.65 -7.60 -4.52
CA GLU A 402 9.56 -6.82 -5.36
C GLU A 402 10.25 -5.65 -4.63
N VAL A 403 10.83 -5.90 -3.46
CA VAL A 403 11.47 -4.87 -2.59
C VAL A 403 12.55 -4.04 -3.31
N HIS A 404 13.16 -4.57 -4.36
CA HIS A 404 14.13 -3.84 -5.16
C HIS A 404 13.54 -2.65 -5.94
N GLU A 405 12.23 -2.66 -6.27
CA GLU A 405 11.54 -1.48 -6.83
C GLU A 405 11.37 -0.37 -5.78
N LEU A 406 11.58 -0.69 -4.49
CA LEU A 406 11.50 0.23 -3.37
C LEU A 406 12.89 0.75 -2.94
N GLY A 407 13.91 0.57 -3.78
CA GLY A 407 15.28 1.03 -3.55
C GLY A 407 15.47 2.54 -3.64
N GLU A 408 14.49 3.29 -4.15
CA GLU A 408 14.57 4.76 -4.21
C GLU A 408 14.73 5.36 -2.80
N PRO A 409 15.58 6.38 -2.60
CA PRO A 409 15.97 6.82 -1.26
C PRO A 409 14.82 7.26 -0.34
N TYR A 410 13.74 7.82 -0.90
CA TYR A 410 12.56 8.27 -0.14
C TYR A 410 11.71 7.10 0.34
N ILE A 411 11.22 6.27 -0.59
CA ILE A 411 10.35 5.12 -0.26
C ILE A 411 11.12 4.06 0.55
N GLY A 412 12.43 3.92 0.32
CA GLY A 412 13.29 3.06 1.12
C GLY A 412 13.34 3.49 2.59
N ALA A 413 13.41 4.80 2.87
CA ALA A 413 13.34 5.31 4.23
C ALA A 413 11.96 5.07 4.88
N GLU A 414 10.87 5.22 4.12
CA GLU A 414 9.52 4.89 4.59
C GLU A 414 9.38 3.38 4.89
N LEU A 415 9.96 2.51 4.06
CA LEU A 415 9.96 1.06 4.28
C LEU A 415 10.75 0.68 5.54
N GLU A 416 11.93 1.27 5.74
CA GLU A 416 12.71 1.08 6.97
C GLU A 416 11.92 1.52 8.21
N ALA A 417 11.22 2.65 8.15
CA ALA A 417 10.35 3.12 9.23
C ALA A 417 9.14 2.19 9.46
N LEU A 418 8.51 1.72 8.39
CA LEU A 418 7.39 0.75 8.45
C LEU A 418 7.83 -0.53 9.15
N LEU A 419 8.98 -1.09 8.79
CA LEU A 419 9.51 -2.30 9.40
C LEU A 419 9.88 -2.10 10.87
N ARG A 420 10.44 -0.94 11.26
CA ARG A 420 10.70 -0.60 12.66
C ARG A 420 9.41 -0.51 13.47
N MET A 421 8.41 0.19 12.94
CA MET A 421 7.10 0.34 13.58
C MET A 421 6.40 -1.02 13.72
N HIS A 422 6.48 -1.87 12.69
CA HIS A 422 5.91 -3.21 12.68
C HIS A 422 6.58 -4.12 13.70
N ARG A 423 7.92 -4.11 13.76
CA ARG A 423 8.71 -4.87 14.75
C ARG A 423 8.38 -4.44 16.18
N ALA A 424 8.28 -3.12 16.43
CA ALA A 424 7.97 -2.58 17.75
C ALA A 424 6.57 -3.02 18.25
N ALA A 425 5.64 -3.28 17.33
CA ALA A 425 4.33 -3.84 17.65
C ALA A 425 4.31 -5.38 17.80
N GLY A 426 5.45 -6.04 17.64
CA GLY A 426 5.58 -7.50 17.69
C GLY A 426 5.35 -8.21 16.35
N GLY A 427 5.19 -7.45 15.25
CA GLY A 427 4.88 -7.98 13.93
C GLY A 427 6.08 -8.60 13.23
N SER A 428 5.82 -9.62 12.41
CA SER A 428 6.83 -10.28 11.57
C SER A 428 6.64 -9.95 10.08
N ALA A 429 7.70 -10.07 9.28
CA ALA A 429 7.67 -9.71 7.87
C ALA A 429 8.44 -10.69 6.96
N ILE A 430 8.04 -10.74 5.69
CA ILE A 430 8.69 -11.50 4.61
C ILE A 430 8.92 -10.54 3.45
N LEU A 431 10.16 -10.45 2.97
CA LEU A 431 10.56 -9.60 1.85
C LEU A 431 10.89 -10.48 0.65
N LEU A 432 10.25 -10.23 -0.48
CA LEU A 432 10.50 -10.95 -1.74
C LEU A 432 11.23 -10.02 -2.70
N THR A 433 12.25 -10.55 -3.35
CA THR A 433 13.03 -9.76 -4.30
C THR A 433 13.77 -10.65 -5.29
N ALA A 434 13.94 -10.16 -6.52
CA ALA A 434 14.87 -10.74 -7.48
C ALA A 434 16.29 -10.16 -7.35
N THR A 435 16.41 -8.89 -6.96
CA THR A 435 17.68 -8.16 -7.10
C THR A 435 17.89 -7.17 -5.95
N LEU A 436 18.36 -7.63 -4.78
CA LEU A 436 18.60 -6.76 -3.62
C LEU A 436 20.11 -6.55 -3.38
N PRO A 437 20.62 -5.31 -3.41
CA PRO A 437 22.01 -5.03 -3.06
C PRO A 437 22.32 -5.44 -1.60
N MET A 438 23.52 -5.96 -1.35
CA MET A 438 23.94 -6.44 -0.03
C MET A 438 23.85 -5.36 1.05
N ALA A 439 24.20 -4.11 0.72
CA ALA A 439 24.09 -2.99 1.65
C ALA A 439 22.63 -2.69 2.05
N GLN A 440 21.69 -2.83 1.13
CA GLN A 440 20.26 -2.66 1.43
C GLN A 440 19.74 -3.85 2.25
N ARG A 441 20.15 -5.08 1.91
CA ARG A 441 19.82 -6.29 2.67
C ARG A 441 20.30 -6.18 4.13
N ALA A 442 21.53 -5.72 4.34
CA ALA A 442 22.09 -5.53 5.68
C ALA A 442 21.30 -4.49 6.50
N ARG A 443 20.91 -3.36 5.90
CA ARG A 443 20.06 -2.35 6.55
C ARG A 443 18.70 -2.89 6.98
N LEU A 444 18.04 -3.65 6.11
CA LEU A 444 16.73 -4.24 6.38
C LEU A 444 16.82 -5.34 7.47
N LEU A 445 17.84 -6.20 7.42
CA LEU A 445 18.08 -7.24 8.43
C LEU A 445 18.41 -6.65 9.80
N ALA A 446 19.19 -5.58 9.85
CA ALA A 446 19.57 -4.91 11.11
C ALA A 446 18.35 -4.41 11.90
N ILE A 447 17.24 -4.06 11.22
CA ILE A 447 15.99 -3.67 11.87
C ILE A 447 15.46 -4.80 12.76
N TYR A 448 15.69 -6.06 12.41
CA TYR A 448 15.29 -7.25 13.17
C TYR A 448 16.48 -7.94 13.85
N GLU A 449 17.56 -7.19 14.14
CA GLU A 449 18.79 -7.72 14.78
C GLU A 449 19.45 -8.88 14.00
N GLY A 450 19.18 -8.97 12.70
CA GLY A 450 19.78 -9.94 11.80
C GLY A 450 21.04 -9.41 11.12
N TYR A 451 21.90 -10.35 10.70
CA TYR A 451 23.08 -10.06 9.88
C TYR A 451 23.34 -11.21 8.90
N SER A 452 23.72 -10.88 7.66
CA SER A 452 24.14 -11.86 6.64
C SER A 452 25.01 -11.20 5.58
N ASP A 453 26.26 -11.63 5.50
CA ASP A 453 27.27 -11.22 4.52
C ASP A 453 27.37 -12.18 3.32
N SER A 454 26.59 -13.26 3.31
CA SER A 454 26.67 -14.25 2.24
C SER A 454 26.26 -13.67 0.87
N PRO A 455 27.12 -13.70 -0.15
CA PRO A 455 26.78 -13.21 -1.48
C PRO A 455 25.93 -14.22 -2.29
N ALA A 456 25.57 -15.36 -1.70
CA ALA A 456 24.87 -16.43 -2.42
C ALA A 456 23.55 -15.95 -3.05
N TYR A 457 23.24 -16.56 -4.19
CA TYR A 457 21.99 -16.37 -4.92
C TYR A 457 21.68 -17.64 -5.73
N PRO A 458 20.46 -18.19 -5.67
CA PRO A 458 19.34 -17.79 -4.82
C PRO A 458 19.64 -17.97 -3.32
N ALA A 459 18.91 -17.27 -2.45
CA ALA A 459 19.13 -17.36 -1.00
C ALA A 459 17.84 -17.10 -0.19
N LEU A 460 17.68 -17.83 0.91
CA LEU A 460 16.71 -17.54 1.96
C LEU A 460 17.47 -17.10 3.22
N THR A 461 17.27 -15.85 3.62
CA THR A 461 17.90 -15.29 4.82
C THR A 461 16.83 -15.00 5.87
N VAL A 462 16.95 -15.57 7.06
CA VAL A 462 16.09 -15.27 8.21
C VAL A 462 16.92 -14.56 9.27
N ALA A 463 16.45 -13.41 9.76
CA ALA A 463 17.13 -12.67 10.82
C ALA A 463 17.31 -13.55 12.07
N GLY A 464 18.56 -13.76 12.49
CA GLY A 464 18.92 -14.60 13.63
C GLY A 464 19.06 -16.10 13.34
N ALA A 465 18.93 -16.55 12.08
CA ALA A 465 19.19 -17.93 11.68
C ALA A 465 20.31 -18.02 10.63
N ALA A 466 20.88 -19.22 10.47
CA ALA A 466 21.83 -19.47 9.38
C ALA A 466 21.12 -19.33 8.02
N PRO A 467 21.71 -18.58 7.05
CA PRO A 467 21.10 -18.42 5.75
C PRO A 467 21.11 -19.75 4.98
N VAL A 468 20.03 -20.04 4.28
CA VAL A 468 19.96 -21.19 3.37
C VAL A 468 20.46 -20.74 2.00
N THR A 469 21.64 -21.23 1.63
CA THR A 469 22.34 -20.84 0.41
C THR A 469 22.63 -22.00 -0.53
N ASP A 470 22.42 -23.24 -0.07
CA ASP A 470 22.58 -24.47 -0.85
C ASP A 470 21.36 -24.71 -1.74
N LEU A 471 21.05 -23.73 -2.58
CA LEU A 471 19.96 -23.78 -3.54
C LEU A 471 20.54 -24.03 -4.94
N PRO A 472 19.83 -24.80 -5.80
CA PRO A 472 20.33 -25.10 -7.13
C PRO A 472 20.66 -23.83 -7.91
N GLN A 473 21.92 -23.72 -8.33
CA GLN A 473 22.42 -22.60 -9.13
C GLN A 473 22.44 -22.90 -10.64
N ALA A 474 21.91 -24.05 -11.05
CA ALA A 474 21.94 -24.49 -12.43
C ALA A 474 21.10 -23.56 -13.31
N THR A 475 21.68 -23.14 -14.44
CA THR A 475 20.97 -22.36 -15.45
C THR A 475 19.81 -23.19 -15.99
N GLY A 476 18.60 -22.65 -15.93
CA GLY A 476 17.40 -23.35 -16.40
C GLY A 476 17.44 -23.67 -17.90
N ALA A 477 16.42 -24.37 -18.40
CA ALA A 477 16.32 -24.81 -19.80
C ALA A 477 16.42 -23.67 -20.85
N ARG A 478 16.21 -22.41 -20.43
CA ARG A 478 16.41 -21.22 -21.25
C ARG A 478 17.89 -20.97 -21.63
N GLY A 479 18.83 -21.36 -20.77
CA GLY A 479 20.23 -21.00 -20.89
C GLY A 479 20.52 -19.52 -20.58
N ALA A 480 21.75 -19.11 -20.88
CA ALA A 480 22.22 -17.73 -20.72
C ALA A 480 21.56 -16.81 -21.75
N VAL A 481 21.17 -15.61 -21.33
CA VAL A 481 20.68 -14.58 -22.26
C VAL A 481 21.86 -13.79 -22.77
N HIS A 482 22.13 -13.85 -24.06
CA HIS A 482 23.20 -13.05 -24.67
C HIS A 482 22.81 -11.57 -24.74
N VAL A 483 23.79 -10.68 -24.64
CA VAL A 483 23.57 -9.24 -24.73
C VAL A 483 24.28 -8.69 -25.95
N GLN A 484 23.54 -7.93 -26.76
CA GLN A 484 24.07 -7.22 -27.92
C GLN A 484 23.74 -5.73 -27.84
N ARG A 485 24.72 -4.88 -28.11
CA ARG A 485 24.51 -3.42 -28.16
C ARG A 485 23.97 -3.02 -29.54
N LEU A 486 22.96 -2.15 -29.54
CA LEU A 486 22.48 -1.42 -30.72
C LEU A 486 22.86 0.05 -30.59
N THR A 487 23.23 0.69 -31.70
CA THR A 487 23.75 2.06 -31.70
C THR A 487 22.67 3.11 -31.88
N GLY A 488 21.56 2.76 -32.54
CA GLY A 488 20.50 3.69 -32.92
C GLY A 488 19.13 3.03 -33.06
N THR A 489 18.10 3.87 -33.14
CA THR A 489 16.70 3.44 -33.27
C THR A 489 16.41 2.77 -34.61
N ASP A 490 17.11 3.14 -35.69
CA ASP A 490 16.95 2.52 -37.00
C ASP A 490 17.39 1.05 -37.00
N GLU A 491 18.53 0.74 -36.36
CA GLU A 491 18.99 -0.65 -36.19
C GLU A 491 17.98 -1.48 -35.39
N ALA A 492 17.38 -0.89 -34.35
CA ALA A 492 16.33 -1.54 -33.59
C ALA A 492 15.08 -1.80 -34.43
N ALA A 493 14.65 -0.84 -35.25
CA ALA A 493 13.52 -1.00 -36.15
C ALA A 493 13.79 -2.08 -37.22
N ASP A 494 14.97 -2.08 -37.84
CA ASP A 494 15.39 -3.10 -38.81
C ASP A 494 15.37 -4.51 -38.20
N LEU A 495 15.87 -4.66 -36.98
CA LEU A 495 15.87 -5.95 -36.27
C LEU A 495 14.45 -6.45 -36.01
N LEU A 496 13.56 -5.58 -35.53
CA LEU A 496 12.17 -5.93 -35.23
C LEU A 496 11.41 -6.28 -36.51
N GLU A 497 11.64 -5.55 -37.59
CA GLU A 497 11.05 -5.83 -38.91
C GLU A 497 11.44 -7.22 -39.41
N ASN A 498 12.74 -7.50 -39.49
CA ASN A 498 13.27 -8.78 -39.95
C ASN A 498 12.79 -9.95 -39.09
N SER A 499 12.79 -9.77 -37.76
CA SER A 499 12.36 -10.81 -36.82
C SER A 499 10.86 -11.08 -36.92
N ALA A 500 10.04 -10.04 -37.05
CA ALA A 500 8.60 -10.18 -37.22
C ALA A 500 8.24 -10.91 -38.53
N GLN A 501 8.98 -10.66 -39.62
CA GLN A 501 8.81 -11.37 -40.89
C GLN A 501 9.12 -12.87 -40.78
N THR A 502 10.02 -13.27 -39.87
CA THR A 502 10.25 -14.71 -39.55
C THR A 502 9.21 -15.31 -38.61
N GLY A 503 8.15 -14.56 -38.27
CA GLY A 503 7.10 -14.99 -37.35
C GLY A 503 7.45 -14.83 -35.87
N ALA A 504 8.55 -14.17 -35.52
CA ALA A 504 8.94 -13.97 -34.12
C ALA A 504 8.05 -12.95 -33.41
N ALA A 505 7.68 -13.25 -32.16
CA ALA A 505 7.06 -12.26 -31.30
C ALA A 505 8.14 -11.36 -30.70
N CYS A 506 8.04 -10.07 -31.00
CA CYS A 506 9.06 -9.08 -30.70
C CYS A 506 8.54 -8.04 -29.72
N VAL A 507 9.43 -7.54 -28.86
CA VAL A 507 9.12 -6.43 -27.95
C VAL A 507 10.22 -5.38 -27.97
N TRP A 508 9.82 -4.11 -27.94
CA TRP A 508 10.70 -2.96 -27.70
C TRP A 508 10.27 -2.21 -26.45
N VAL A 509 11.11 -2.28 -25.40
CA VAL A 509 10.89 -1.55 -24.15
C VAL A 509 11.60 -0.19 -24.20
N ARG A 510 10.82 0.89 -24.22
CA ARG A 510 11.31 2.28 -24.17
C ARG A 510 11.19 2.86 -22.76
N ASN A 511 12.16 3.68 -22.34
CA ASN A 511 12.12 4.26 -21.00
C ASN A 511 11.11 5.42 -20.86
N ALA A 512 10.87 6.21 -21.91
CA ALA A 512 9.89 7.29 -21.89
C ALA A 512 8.70 7.00 -22.81
N VAL A 513 7.53 7.49 -22.40
CA VAL A 513 6.28 7.26 -23.13
C VAL A 513 6.27 7.98 -24.48
N ASP A 514 6.86 9.17 -24.57
CA ASP A 514 6.96 9.90 -25.83
C ASP A 514 7.85 9.15 -26.84
N ASP A 515 8.94 8.54 -26.37
CA ASP A 515 9.83 7.74 -27.21
C ASP A 515 9.17 6.44 -27.68
N ALA A 516 8.30 5.84 -26.85
CA ALA A 516 7.48 4.70 -27.24
C ALA A 516 6.48 5.05 -28.36
N ILE A 517 5.89 6.25 -28.28
CA ILE A 517 4.99 6.77 -29.32
C ILE A 517 5.77 7.05 -30.61
N ALA A 518 6.97 7.63 -30.54
CA ALA A 518 7.83 7.83 -31.70
C ALA A 518 8.21 6.49 -32.37
N ALA A 519 8.58 5.48 -31.57
CA ALA A 519 8.96 4.17 -32.07
C ALA A 519 7.80 3.44 -32.78
N ILE A 520 6.57 3.50 -32.24
CA ILE A 520 5.43 2.88 -32.93
C ILE A 520 5.08 3.61 -34.24
N THR A 521 5.18 4.94 -34.28
CA THR A 521 4.97 5.71 -35.51
C THR A 521 5.99 5.30 -36.57
N MET A 522 7.27 5.24 -36.22
CA MET A 522 8.35 4.78 -37.10
C MET A 522 8.10 3.37 -37.66
N LEU A 523 7.68 2.42 -36.81
CA LEU A 523 7.41 1.05 -37.25
C LEU A 523 6.17 0.98 -38.16
N ARG A 524 5.12 1.76 -37.88
CA ARG A 524 3.91 1.84 -38.71
C ARG A 524 4.18 2.46 -40.08
N GLU A 525 5.04 3.49 -40.15
CA GLU A 525 5.49 4.09 -41.41
C GLU A 525 6.26 3.11 -42.29
N ARG A 526 6.98 2.16 -41.66
CA ARG A 526 7.64 1.03 -42.33
C ARG A 526 6.67 -0.12 -42.69
N GLY A 527 5.37 0.03 -42.40
CA GLY A 527 4.35 -0.98 -42.71
C GLY A 527 4.24 -2.12 -41.70
N ILE A 528 4.86 -2.01 -40.53
CA ILE A 528 4.85 -3.05 -39.50
C ILE A 528 3.63 -2.87 -38.60
N ALA A 529 2.83 -3.93 -38.45
CA ALA A 529 1.67 -3.95 -37.57
C ALA A 529 2.09 -4.04 -36.09
N ALA A 530 2.37 -2.89 -35.49
CA ALA A 530 2.84 -2.76 -34.12
C ALA A 530 1.75 -2.29 -33.14
N HIS A 531 1.85 -2.74 -31.89
CA HIS A 531 0.96 -2.42 -30.78
C HIS A 531 1.71 -1.60 -29.72
N LEU A 532 1.01 -0.76 -28.95
CA LEU A 532 1.60 0.12 -27.94
C LEU A 532 0.97 -0.12 -26.56
N LEU A 533 1.78 -0.24 -25.52
CA LEU A 533 1.30 -0.29 -24.14
C LEU A 533 2.11 0.60 -23.19
N HIS A 534 1.43 1.55 -22.54
CA HIS A 534 2.03 2.46 -21.57
C HIS A 534 1.00 3.06 -20.60
N ALA A 535 1.46 3.84 -19.61
CA ALA A 535 0.60 4.39 -18.56
C ALA A 535 -0.37 5.52 -19.00
N ARG A 536 -0.14 6.18 -20.15
CA ARG A 536 -0.96 7.32 -20.65
C ARG A 536 -2.21 6.93 -21.44
N PHE A 537 -2.73 5.71 -21.28
CA PHE A 537 -4.04 5.34 -21.81
C PHE A 537 -5.14 5.58 -20.77
N ALA A 538 -6.36 5.88 -21.22
CA ALA A 538 -7.53 5.74 -20.38
C ALA A 538 -7.60 4.29 -19.85
N LEU A 539 -8.13 4.11 -18.64
CA LEU A 539 -8.11 2.81 -17.99
C LEU A 539 -8.85 1.72 -18.81
N SER A 540 -9.93 2.08 -19.51
CA SER A 540 -10.65 1.18 -20.44
C SER A 540 -9.76 0.70 -21.58
N ASP A 541 -9.11 1.62 -22.30
CA ASP A 541 -8.21 1.30 -23.40
C ASP A 541 -7.00 0.51 -22.94
N ARG A 542 -6.42 0.88 -21.79
CA ARG A 542 -5.31 0.14 -21.19
C ARG A 542 -5.69 -1.30 -20.88
N LYS A 543 -6.83 -1.53 -20.22
CA LYS A 543 -7.32 -2.89 -19.90
C LYS A 543 -7.55 -3.71 -21.17
N ARG A 544 -8.12 -3.10 -22.22
CA ARG A 544 -8.33 -3.75 -23.53
C ARG A 544 -7.01 -4.18 -24.17
N ILE A 545 -6.02 -3.28 -24.22
CA ILE A 545 -4.69 -3.56 -24.79
C ILE A 545 -3.95 -4.62 -23.96
N GLU A 546 -3.99 -4.53 -22.63
CA GLU A 546 -3.40 -5.55 -21.74
C GLU A 546 -4.01 -6.93 -21.97
N ALA A 547 -5.34 -7.02 -22.13
CA ALA A 547 -6.02 -8.27 -22.43
C ALA A 547 -5.60 -8.86 -23.79
N GLU A 548 -5.48 -8.02 -24.83
CA GLU A 548 -4.99 -8.43 -26.15
C GLU A 548 -3.55 -8.95 -26.10
N VAL A 549 -2.65 -8.21 -25.45
CA VAL A 549 -1.25 -8.62 -25.26
C VAL A 549 -1.17 -9.96 -24.52
N MET A 550 -1.94 -10.12 -23.43
CA MET A 550 -1.97 -11.37 -22.66
C MET A 550 -2.51 -12.55 -23.48
N ALA A 551 -3.48 -12.34 -24.36
CA ALA A 551 -4.00 -13.40 -25.24
C ALA A 551 -2.93 -13.87 -26.25
N ARG A 552 -2.15 -12.93 -26.82
CA ARG A 552 -1.16 -13.23 -27.87
C ARG A 552 0.16 -13.77 -27.36
N VAL A 553 0.73 -13.15 -26.32
CA VAL A 553 2.08 -13.46 -25.82
C VAL A 553 2.11 -13.90 -24.36
N GLY A 554 0.94 -14.08 -23.74
CA GLY A 554 0.82 -14.79 -22.47
C GLY A 554 0.68 -16.30 -22.66
N LYS A 555 0.26 -17.01 -21.60
CA LYS A 555 0.18 -18.48 -21.55
C LYS A 555 -0.72 -19.14 -22.61
N GLN A 556 -1.70 -18.42 -23.15
CA GLN A 556 -2.68 -18.93 -24.13
C GLN A 556 -2.15 -18.89 -25.58
N CYS A 557 -1.24 -17.97 -25.91
CA CYS A 557 -0.52 -17.88 -27.19
C CYS A 557 -1.39 -17.91 -28.47
N GLN A 558 -2.46 -17.10 -28.56
CA GLN A 558 -3.30 -16.99 -29.76
C GLN A 558 -2.83 -15.87 -30.70
N GLY A 559 -2.50 -16.15 -31.96
CA GLY A 559 -2.14 -15.11 -32.95
C GLY A 559 -0.81 -14.38 -32.65
N ARG A 560 0.19 -15.16 -32.24
CA ARG A 560 1.54 -14.70 -31.83
C ARG A 560 2.47 -14.36 -33.00
N GLU A 561 2.30 -15.04 -34.14
CA GLU A 561 3.24 -14.97 -35.26
C GLU A 561 3.39 -13.52 -35.76
N GLY A 562 4.63 -13.03 -35.79
CA GLY A 562 4.96 -11.68 -36.24
C GLY A 562 4.43 -10.55 -35.33
N PHE A 563 4.02 -10.87 -34.10
CA PHE A 563 3.49 -9.86 -33.18
C PHE A 563 4.60 -8.92 -32.69
N VAL A 564 4.40 -7.61 -32.86
CA VAL A 564 5.33 -6.57 -32.38
C VAL A 564 4.65 -5.70 -31.35
N LEU A 565 5.27 -5.58 -30.18
CA LEU A 565 4.82 -4.73 -29.07
C LEU A 565 5.88 -3.69 -28.72
N ILE A 566 5.49 -2.42 -28.68
CA ILE A 566 6.26 -1.36 -28.04
C ILE A 566 5.62 -1.09 -26.69
N GLY A 567 6.43 -1.00 -25.64
CA GLY A 567 5.91 -0.60 -24.34
C GLY A 567 6.94 0.09 -23.49
N THR A 568 6.50 0.54 -22.33
CA THR A 568 7.37 1.14 -21.32
C THR A 568 7.58 0.17 -20.15
N GLN A 569 8.04 0.67 -19.00
CA GLN A 569 8.24 -0.11 -17.77
C GLN A 569 6.98 -0.86 -17.29
N VAL A 570 5.80 -0.55 -17.84
CA VAL A 570 4.58 -1.34 -17.62
C VAL A 570 4.77 -2.83 -17.96
N LEU A 571 5.71 -3.17 -18.86
CA LEU A 571 6.02 -4.55 -19.23
C LEU A 571 6.95 -5.27 -18.24
N GLU A 572 7.61 -4.52 -17.34
CA GLU A 572 8.56 -5.06 -16.37
C GLU A 572 7.83 -5.78 -15.24
N SER A 573 6.72 -5.22 -14.75
CA SER A 573 5.97 -5.73 -13.61
C SER A 573 4.66 -6.42 -14.01
N SER A 574 4.21 -7.40 -13.22
CA SER A 574 2.84 -7.96 -13.21
C SER A 574 2.35 -8.79 -14.41
N LEU A 575 2.92 -8.66 -15.60
CA LEU A 575 2.44 -9.37 -16.80
C LEU A 575 3.28 -10.64 -17.09
N ASP A 576 2.60 -11.79 -17.20
CA ASP A 576 3.23 -13.08 -17.50
C ASP A 576 3.41 -13.26 -19.01
N LEU A 577 4.32 -12.48 -19.59
CA LEU A 577 4.59 -12.41 -21.03
C LEU A 577 5.84 -13.21 -21.43
N ASP A 578 5.81 -13.81 -22.61
CA ASP A 578 6.92 -14.50 -23.25
C ASP A 578 7.17 -13.90 -24.64
N PHE A 579 8.37 -13.40 -24.90
CA PHE A 579 8.82 -12.91 -26.21
C PHE A 579 9.99 -13.73 -26.76
N ASP A 580 10.14 -13.70 -28.08
CA ASP A 580 11.21 -14.40 -28.81
C ASP A 580 12.42 -13.47 -29.05
N VAL A 581 12.16 -12.19 -29.36
CA VAL A 581 13.17 -11.14 -29.56
C VAL A 581 12.84 -9.93 -28.68
N MET A 582 13.86 -9.35 -28.04
CA MET A 582 13.70 -8.17 -27.19
C MET A 582 14.73 -7.10 -27.55
N VAL A 583 14.21 -5.88 -27.74
CA VAL A 583 14.96 -4.63 -27.72
C VAL A 583 14.60 -3.86 -26.46
N SER A 584 15.60 -3.28 -25.81
CA SER A 584 15.42 -2.47 -24.61
C SER A 584 16.29 -1.24 -24.69
N ASP A 585 15.77 -0.11 -24.24
CA ASP A 585 16.61 1.03 -23.88
C ASP A 585 17.55 0.62 -22.74
N LEU A 586 18.74 1.23 -22.69
CA LEU A 586 19.61 1.13 -21.51
C LEU A 586 18.82 1.58 -20.27
N ALA A 587 18.91 0.79 -19.21
CA ALA A 587 18.25 1.04 -17.94
C ALA A 587 19.13 0.47 -16.81
N PRO A 588 18.84 0.76 -15.53
CA PRO A 588 19.54 0.13 -14.42
C PRO A 588 19.55 -1.40 -14.53
N MET A 589 20.64 -2.04 -14.08
CA MET A 589 20.86 -3.48 -14.21
C MET A 589 19.67 -4.34 -13.76
N ALA A 590 19.05 -3.98 -12.64
CA ALA A 590 17.86 -4.69 -12.13
C ALA A 590 16.69 -4.69 -13.13
N ALA A 591 16.39 -3.54 -13.74
CA ALA A 591 15.33 -3.41 -14.74
C ALA A 591 15.65 -4.24 -16.00
N LEU A 592 16.89 -4.23 -16.48
CA LEU A 592 17.30 -5.07 -17.62
C LEU A 592 17.18 -6.57 -17.32
N ILE A 593 17.54 -7.01 -16.12
CA ILE A 593 17.37 -8.41 -15.67
C ILE A 593 15.88 -8.78 -15.66
N GLN A 594 15.01 -7.91 -15.15
CA GLN A 594 13.56 -8.14 -15.16
C GLN A 594 13.00 -8.22 -16.60
N ARG A 595 13.38 -7.29 -17.47
CA ARG A 595 13.02 -7.28 -18.90
C ARG A 595 13.46 -8.58 -19.56
N ALA A 596 14.72 -8.99 -19.37
CA ALA A 596 15.24 -10.27 -19.84
C ALA A 596 14.48 -11.49 -19.29
N GLY A 597 13.84 -11.37 -18.13
CA GLY A 597 12.94 -12.38 -17.57
C GLY A 597 11.63 -12.61 -18.35
N ARG A 598 11.34 -11.80 -19.36
CA ARG A 598 10.23 -11.97 -20.32
C ARG A 598 10.71 -12.60 -21.64
N LEU A 599 12.01 -12.69 -21.86
CA LEU A 599 12.60 -13.37 -23.00
C LEU A 599 12.63 -14.87 -22.72
N TRP A 600 12.01 -15.65 -23.61
CA TRP A 600 11.97 -17.11 -23.53
C TRP A 600 11.48 -17.63 -22.16
N ARG A 601 10.40 -17.02 -21.67
CA ARG A 601 9.91 -17.24 -20.31
C ARG A 601 9.25 -18.60 -20.10
N HIS A 602 8.45 -19.08 -21.05
CA HIS A 602 7.64 -20.29 -20.93
C HIS A 602 8.31 -21.50 -21.63
N MET A 603 9.54 -21.83 -21.25
CA MET A 603 10.31 -22.92 -21.88
C MET A 603 9.63 -24.28 -21.84
N ASP A 604 8.86 -24.59 -20.80
CA ASP A 604 8.11 -25.85 -20.68
C ASP A 604 7.02 -25.99 -21.75
N ARG A 605 6.51 -24.87 -22.25
CA ARG A 605 5.45 -24.82 -23.29
C ARG A 605 6.03 -24.54 -24.68
N ARG A 606 7.08 -23.73 -24.73
CA ARG A 606 7.75 -23.26 -25.96
C ARG A 606 9.26 -23.51 -25.83
N PRO A 607 9.71 -24.76 -26.03
CA PRO A 607 11.12 -25.11 -26.00
C PRO A 607 11.90 -24.42 -27.13
N ALA A 608 13.23 -24.40 -27.03
CA ALA A 608 14.10 -23.73 -28.01
C ALA A 608 13.80 -24.15 -29.46
N ALA A 609 13.55 -25.44 -29.70
CA ALA A 609 13.28 -25.99 -31.02
C ALA A 609 11.96 -25.49 -31.66
N SER A 610 11.01 -24.98 -30.87
CA SER A 610 9.74 -24.45 -31.38
C SER A 610 9.78 -22.93 -31.58
N ARG A 611 10.95 -22.29 -31.44
CA ARG A 611 11.09 -20.84 -31.53
C ARG A 611 11.68 -20.45 -32.88
N PRO A 612 11.28 -19.29 -33.45
CA PRO A 612 11.77 -18.83 -34.75
C PRO A 612 13.20 -18.31 -34.70
N VAL A 613 13.74 -18.09 -33.51
CA VAL A 613 15.12 -17.64 -33.28
C VAL A 613 15.88 -18.69 -32.47
N PRO A 614 17.20 -18.85 -32.70
CA PRO A 614 17.97 -19.98 -32.16
C PRO A 614 18.39 -19.80 -30.70
N ALA A 615 18.44 -18.57 -30.19
CA ALA A 615 18.88 -18.25 -28.85
C ALA A 615 18.21 -16.98 -28.31
N PRO A 616 18.07 -16.84 -26.97
CA PRO A 616 17.60 -15.61 -26.36
C PRO A 616 18.69 -14.53 -26.38
N VAL A 617 18.44 -13.44 -27.12
CA VAL A 617 19.31 -12.25 -27.15
C VAL A 617 18.55 -11.01 -26.66
N LEU A 618 19.11 -10.33 -25.66
CA LEU A 618 18.70 -9.00 -25.22
C LEU A 618 19.49 -7.96 -26.02
N HIS A 619 18.79 -7.22 -26.89
CA HIS A 619 19.38 -6.12 -27.62
C HIS A 619 19.19 -4.83 -26.84
N VAL A 620 20.29 -4.18 -26.44
CA VAL A 620 20.28 -2.97 -25.62
C VAL A 620 20.68 -1.78 -26.47
N LEU A 621 19.77 -0.83 -26.62
CA LEU A 621 20.03 0.43 -27.28
C LEU A 621 20.86 1.32 -26.33
N SER A 622 22.12 1.54 -26.69
CA SER A 622 23.08 2.27 -25.87
C SER A 622 24.22 2.87 -26.70
N PRO A 623 24.69 4.08 -26.36
CA PRO A 623 25.99 4.55 -26.82
C PRO A 623 27.11 3.66 -26.27
N ASP A 624 28.30 3.77 -26.85
CA ASP A 624 29.47 3.02 -26.41
C ASP A 624 29.94 3.55 -25.04
N PRO A 625 29.97 2.73 -23.97
CA PRO A 625 30.44 3.15 -22.65
C PRO A 625 31.92 3.53 -22.63
N ALA A 626 32.72 3.12 -23.63
CA ALA A 626 34.10 3.54 -23.78
C ALA A 626 34.24 4.97 -24.34
N GLN A 627 33.17 5.56 -24.89
CA GLN A 627 33.17 6.86 -25.54
C GLN A 627 32.30 7.87 -24.79
N VAL A 628 32.76 8.32 -23.62
CA VAL A 628 32.08 9.33 -22.81
C VAL A 628 32.74 10.68 -22.99
N VAL A 629 32.08 11.56 -23.75
CA VAL A 629 32.60 12.92 -24.07
C VAL A 629 32.10 13.95 -23.05
N ASP A 630 30.82 13.87 -22.65
CA ASP A 630 30.19 14.81 -21.75
C ASP A 630 29.09 14.15 -20.89
N ALA A 631 28.50 14.93 -19.99
CA ALA A 631 27.41 14.49 -19.11
C ALA A 631 26.11 14.09 -19.84
N ARG A 632 25.98 14.43 -21.12
CA ARG A 632 24.83 14.09 -21.97
C ARG A 632 25.07 12.86 -22.83
N TRP A 633 26.11 12.06 -22.57
CA TRP A 633 26.45 10.80 -23.24
C TRP A 633 25.25 9.96 -23.74
N LEU A 634 24.19 9.82 -22.93
CA LEU A 634 23.02 8.99 -23.25
C LEU A 634 21.97 9.66 -24.15
N HIS A 635 21.94 10.99 -24.23
CA HIS A 635 20.85 11.77 -24.83
C HIS A 635 20.77 11.62 -26.35
N GLY A 636 21.93 11.47 -27.01
CA GLY A 636 21.98 11.27 -28.46
C GLY A 636 21.34 9.97 -28.91
N THR A 637 21.20 8.99 -28.02
CA THR A 637 20.65 7.65 -28.33
C THR A 637 19.24 7.45 -27.77
N LEU A 638 18.96 7.94 -26.56
CA LEU A 638 17.67 7.69 -25.87
C LEU A 638 16.74 8.90 -25.78
N ASP A 639 17.13 10.09 -26.24
CA ASP A 639 16.36 11.33 -26.15
C ASP A 639 15.74 11.56 -24.75
N ARG A 640 14.39 11.47 -24.62
CA ARG A 640 13.68 11.74 -23.35
C ARG A 640 13.88 10.61 -22.34
N GLY A 641 14.10 9.39 -22.81
CA GLY A 641 14.40 8.21 -22.00
C GLY A 641 15.68 8.34 -21.18
N ALA A 642 16.63 9.19 -21.60
CA ALA A 642 17.88 9.42 -20.88
C ALA A 642 17.67 10.08 -19.49
N TRP A 643 16.57 10.82 -19.31
CA TRP A 643 16.25 11.53 -18.07
C TRP A 643 15.50 10.68 -17.02
N VAL A 644 15.14 9.44 -17.38
CA VAL A 644 14.28 8.60 -16.53
C VAL A 644 15.06 8.01 -15.35
N TYR A 645 16.33 7.67 -15.56
CA TYR A 645 17.19 7.06 -14.54
C TYR A 645 18.50 7.86 -14.38
N PRO A 646 19.21 7.73 -13.25
CA PRO A 646 20.53 8.32 -13.08
C PRO A 646 21.51 7.84 -14.16
N VAL A 647 22.25 8.76 -14.77
CA VAL A 647 23.19 8.43 -15.87
C VAL A 647 24.37 7.59 -15.39
N ALA A 648 24.81 7.78 -14.13
CA ALA A 648 25.91 7.01 -13.54
C ALA A 648 25.59 5.51 -13.45
N ASP A 649 24.39 5.17 -12.95
CA ASP A 649 23.93 3.78 -12.84
C ASP A 649 23.74 3.14 -14.22
N GLN A 650 23.24 3.90 -15.18
CA GLN A 650 23.08 3.45 -16.57
C GLN A 650 24.45 3.19 -17.21
N TRP A 651 25.44 4.07 -17.03
CA TRP A 651 26.79 3.87 -17.54
C TRP A 651 27.46 2.65 -16.93
N ARG A 652 27.40 2.48 -15.59
CA ARG A 652 27.93 1.29 -14.91
C ARG A 652 27.26 0.01 -15.44
N THR A 653 25.95 0.06 -15.64
CA THR A 653 25.20 -1.05 -16.23
C THR A 653 25.71 -1.37 -17.63
N ALA A 654 25.89 -0.37 -18.50
CA ALA A 654 26.42 -0.57 -19.85
C ALA A 654 27.85 -1.17 -19.84
N ASP A 655 28.77 -0.60 -19.06
CA ASP A 655 30.16 -1.08 -18.99
C ASP A 655 30.24 -2.54 -18.49
N VAL A 656 29.50 -2.86 -17.42
CA VAL A 656 29.49 -4.22 -16.87
C VAL A 656 28.81 -5.19 -17.84
N LEU A 657 27.62 -4.84 -18.33
CA LEU A 657 26.80 -5.74 -19.12
C LEU A 657 27.43 -6.07 -20.47
N PHE A 658 28.00 -5.09 -21.19
CA PHE A 658 28.64 -5.33 -22.48
C PHE A 658 30.00 -6.05 -22.36
N ARG A 659 30.68 -5.90 -21.22
CA ARG A 659 31.91 -6.65 -20.95
C ARG A 659 31.65 -8.11 -20.64
N VAL A 660 30.60 -8.40 -19.86
CA VAL A 660 30.19 -9.78 -19.56
C VAL A 660 29.53 -10.42 -20.79
N GLY A 661 28.77 -9.65 -21.56
CA GLY A 661 28.15 -10.06 -22.83
C GLY A 661 26.97 -11.03 -22.69
N ARG A 662 26.59 -11.39 -21.46
CA ARG A 662 25.48 -12.31 -21.16
C ARG A 662 24.95 -12.14 -19.74
N ILE A 663 23.72 -12.57 -19.53
CA ILE A 663 23.07 -12.67 -18.21
C ILE A 663 22.84 -14.15 -17.91
N GLU A 664 23.53 -14.66 -16.89
CA GLU A 664 23.41 -16.05 -16.42
C GLU A 664 22.59 -16.08 -15.13
N SER A 665 21.36 -16.62 -15.22
CA SER A 665 20.47 -16.79 -14.07
C SER A 665 20.43 -18.26 -13.66
N PRO A 666 20.55 -18.59 -12.35
CA PRO A 666 20.63 -17.66 -11.21
C PRO A 666 22.08 -17.27 -10.79
N SER A 667 23.11 -18.05 -11.13
CA SER A 667 24.47 -17.93 -10.56
C SER A 667 25.20 -16.59 -10.79
N GLY A 668 24.92 -15.87 -11.87
CA GLY A 668 25.60 -14.62 -12.23
C GLY A 668 24.90 -13.34 -11.77
N LEU A 669 23.66 -13.42 -11.28
CA LEU A 669 22.84 -12.23 -11.04
C LEU A 669 23.38 -11.33 -9.92
N ARG A 670 23.84 -11.91 -8.81
CA ARG A 670 24.41 -11.12 -7.70
C ARG A 670 25.57 -10.25 -8.17
N ALA A 671 26.53 -10.85 -8.88
CA ALA A 671 27.73 -10.17 -9.33
C ALA A 671 27.41 -8.97 -10.24
N LEU A 672 26.39 -9.10 -11.11
CA LEU A 672 25.93 -8.01 -11.96
C LEU A 672 25.35 -6.84 -11.17
N ILE A 673 24.57 -7.11 -10.13
CA ILE A 673 23.93 -6.07 -9.29
C ILE A 673 24.97 -5.35 -8.43
N GLU A 674 25.84 -6.10 -7.76
CA GLU A 674 26.87 -5.53 -6.88
C GLU A 674 27.91 -4.71 -7.65
N ALA A 675 28.20 -5.07 -8.91
CA ALA A 675 29.11 -4.28 -9.74
C ALA A 675 28.58 -2.87 -10.09
N VAL A 676 27.28 -2.64 -9.94
CA VAL A 676 26.63 -1.34 -10.20
C VAL A 676 26.36 -0.57 -8.90
N HIS A 677 25.86 -1.24 -7.86
CA HIS A 677 25.39 -0.60 -6.63
C HIS A 677 26.15 -0.99 -5.35
N GLY A 678 27.08 -1.95 -5.42
CA GLY A 678 27.83 -2.44 -4.27
C GLY A 678 29.01 -1.54 -3.88
N ASN A 679 29.71 -1.89 -2.81
CA ASN A 679 30.93 -1.18 -2.40
C ASN A 679 32.06 -1.30 -3.44
N ASP A 680 31.99 -2.31 -4.30
CA ASP A 680 32.89 -2.53 -5.44
C ASP A 680 32.33 -1.92 -6.74
N ALA A 681 31.37 -1.01 -6.63
CA ALA A 681 30.81 -0.30 -7.78
C ALA A 681 31.93 0.36 -8.59
N ARG A 682 31.84 0.22 -9.90
CA ARG A 682 32.92 0.68 -10.76
C ARG A 682 33.06 2.19 -10.76
N PRO A 683 34.30 2.71 -10.83
CA PRO A 683 34.53 4.13 -10.98
C PRO A 683 33.96 4.60 -12.33
N ILE A 684 33.23 5.70 -12.30
CA ILE A 684 32.67 6.32 -13.51
C ILE A 684 33.69 7.26 -14.16
N PRO A 685 33.53 7.56 -15.46
CA PRO A 685 34.35 8.56 -16.15
C PRO A 685 34.18 9.95 -15.54
N GLU A 686 35.24 10.75 -15.57
CA GLU A 686 35.28 12.11 -14.99
C GLU A 686 34.11 12.99 -15.46
N ALA A 687 33.73 12.86 -16.74
CA ALA A 687 32.61 13.59 -17.34
C ALA A 687 31.24 13.30 -16.70
N LEU A 688 31.07 12.20 -15.96
CA LEU A 688 29.83 11.82 -15.28
C LEU A 688 29.87 12.03 -13.76
N VAL A 689 31.03 12.40 -13.18
CA VAL A 689 31.20 12.57 -11.73
C VAL A 689 30.25 13.61 -11.16
N GLU A 690 30.09 14.76 -11.82
CA GLU A 690 29.15 15.79 -11.38
C GLU A 690 27.70 15.29 -11.37
N ALA A 691 27.32 14.46 -12.34
CA ALA A 691 25.99 13.88 -12.42
C ALA A 691 25.74 12.87 -11.28
N GLU A 692 26.74 12.08 -10.92
CA GLU A 692 26.69 11.18 -9.75
C GLU A 692 26.56 11.97 -8.45
N VAL A 693 27.44 12.95 -8.20
CA VAL A 693 27.39 13.80 -7.01
C VAL A 693 26.03 14.49 -6.89
N THR A 694 25.48 14.96 -8.02
CA THR A 694 24.13 15.54 -8.06
C THR A 694 23.06 14.52 -7.68
N ALA A 695 23.12 13.29 -8.21
CA ALA A 695 22.19 12.22 -7.88
C ALA A 695 22.28 11.79 -6.40
N GLU A 696 23.48 11.68 -5.84
CA GLU A 696 23.70 11.40 -4.41
C GLU A 696 23.17 12.53 -3.52
N GLY A 697 23.37 13.77 -3.92
CA GLY A 697 22.83 14.96 -3.26
C GLY A 697 21.29 14.95 -3.26
N GLN A 698 20.67 14.65 -4.41
CA GLN A 698 19.22 14.50 -4.53
C GLN A 698 18.70 13.32 -3.68
N GLY A 699 19.41 12.19 -3.67
CA GLY A 699 19.05 11.03 -2.85
C GLY A 699 19.15 11.31 -1.34
N SER A 700 20.15 12.09 -0.93
CA SER A 700 20.30 12.53 0.46
C SER A 700 19.22 13.54 0.86
N ALA A 701 18.88 14.49 -0.03
CA ALA A 701 17.76 15.40 0.17
C ALA A 701 16.42 14.64 0.26
N ALA A 702 16.21 13.63 -0.59
CA ALA A 702 15.04 12.76 -0.56
C ALA A 702 14.93 12.00 0.77
N ARG A 703 16.02 11.42 1.28
CA ARG A 703 16.04 10.79 2.62
C ARG A 703 15.72 11.78 3.74
N GLY A 704 16.29 12.98 3.68
CA GLY A 704 15.99 14.05 4.64
C GLY A 704 14.53 14.46 4.62
N HIS A 705 13.93 14.57 3.43
CA HIS A 705 12.51 14.86 3.26
C HIS A 705 11.62 13.72 3.77
N ALA A 706 11.99 12.45 3.54
CA ALA A 706 11.30 11.31 4.13
C ALA A 706 11.34 11.37 5.66
N ALA A 707 12.51 11.62 6.25
CA ALA A 707 12.66 11.71 7.70
C ALA A 707 11.81 12.83 8.34
N GLN A 708 11.55 13.92 7.63
CA GLN A 708 10.64 14.99 8.08
C GLN A 708 9.15 14.61 7.94
N ASN A 709 8.82 13.76 6.97
CA ASN A 709 7.46 13.32 6.70
C ASN A 709 7.06 12.05 7.45
N ILE A 710 8.02 11.31 7.98
CA ILE A 710 7.78 10.09 8.77
C ILE A 710 7.46 10.49 10.22
N VAL A 711 6.53 9.78 10.84
CA VAL A 711 6.16 9.98 12.24
C VAL A 711 7.33 9.63 13.17
N ASP A 712 7.53 10.43 14.22
CA ASP A 712 8.53 10.12 15.24
C ASP A 712 7.97 9.08 16.21
N LEU A 713 8.30 7.81 15.96
CA LEU A 713 7.84 6.68 16.77
C LEU A 713 8.23 6.82 18.24
N ALA A 714 9.43 7.33 18.54
CA ALA A 714 9.96 7.43 19.90
C ALA A 714 9.26 8.52 20.72
N ALA A 715 8.78 9.58 20.06
CA ALA A 715 8.02 10.65 20.71
C ALA A 715 6.58 10.26 21.11
N GLY A 716 6.10 9.09 20.67
CA GLY A 716 4.74 8.61 20.93
C GLY A 716 3.66 9.34 20.12
N TYR A 717 2.44 8.79 20.11
CA TYR A 717 1.37 9.21 19.20
C TYR A 717 1.02 10.71 19.27
N ARG A 718 1.03 11.30 20.48
CA ARG A 718 0.68 12.72 20.68
C ARG A 718 1.65 13.67 19.99
N ALA A 719 2.95 13.48 20.22
CA ALA A 719 3.99 14.40 19.77
C ALA A 719 4.50 14.02 18.38
N GLY A 720 4.73 12.73 18.12
CA GLY A 720 5.26 12.24 16.85
C GLY A 720 4.21 12.09 15.73
N GLY A 721 2.92 12.05 16.05
CA GLY A 721 1.84 11.81 15.08
C GLY A 721 1.20 13.08 14.49
N GLN A 722 1.70 14.27 14.84
CA GLN A 722 1.05 15.52 14.44
C GLN A 722 1.25 15.81 12.96
N ALA A 723 0.14 15.98 12.25
CA ALA A 723 0.11 16.46 10.88
C ALA A 723 0.12 17.98 10.84
N ASN A 724 0.98 18.56 10.00
CA ASN A 724 0.84 19.94 9.57
C ASN A 724 -0.33 20.02 8.58
N ASP A 725 -1.28 20.91 8.82
CA ASP A 725 -2.49 21.01 7.99
C ASP A 725 -2.17 21.51 6.56
N ASP A 726 -1.04 22.22 6.38
CA ASP A 726 -0.60 22.74 5.08
C ASP A 726 0.35 21.78 4.34
N ALA A 727 0.81 20.69 4.99
CA ALA A 727 1.75 19.75 4.39
C ALA A 727 1.04 18.62 3.64
N ARG A 728 1.65 18.16 2.55
CA ARG A 728 1.27 16.94 1.84
C ARG A 728 2.29 15.84 2.17
N TYR A 729 1.79 14.65 2.46
CA TYR A 729 2.60 13.48 2.82
C TYR A 729 2.47 12.41 1.72
N PRO A 730 3.22 12.54 0.61
CA PRO A 730 3.20 11.55 -0.44
C PRO A 730 4.02 10.31 -0.02
N THR A 731 3.62 9.12 -0.49
CA THR A 731 4.36 7.86 -0.33
C THR A 731 5.46 7.67 -1.38
N ARG A 732 5.48 8.54 -2.40
CA ARG A 732 6.49 8.57 -3.45
C ARG A 732 6.85 10.00 -3.78
N LEU A 733 8.15 10.30 -3.81
CA LEU A 733 8.64 11.55 -4.37
C LEU A 733 8.63 11.41 -5.89
N GLY A 734 7.73 12.15 -6.53
CA GLY A 734 7.63 12.18 -7.99
C GLY A 734 7.02 13.49 -8.44
N GLU A 735 7.09 13.74 -9.75
CA GLU A 735 6.40 14.89 -10.33
C GLU A 735 4.90 14.77 -10.06
N ALA A 736 4.31 15.85 -9.54
CA ALA A 736 2.87 15.91 -9.29
C ALA A 736 2.10 15.51 -10.56
N GLN A 737 1.06 14.70 -10.41
CA GLN A 737 0.19 14.26 -11.49
C GLN A 737 -1.20 14.85 -11.31
N ARG A 738 -1.93 14.99 -12.42
CA ARG A 738 -3.35 15.35 -12.43
C ARG A 738 -4.12 14.34 -13.26
N VAL A 739 -5.31 13.99 -12.78
CA VAL A 739 -6.20 13.04 -13.43
C VAL A 739 -7.11 13.81 -14.39
N LEU A 740 -7.14 13.37 -15.64
CA LEU A 740 -8.10 13.81 -16.66
C LEU A 740 -9.16 12.73 -16.80
N VAL A 741 -10.43 13.14 -16.83
CA VAL A 741 -11.58 12.28 -17.09
C VAL A 741 -12.03 12.56 -18.52
N LEU A 742 -11.84 11.59 -19.41
CA LEU A 742 -12.14 11.77 -20.82
C LEU A 742 -13.65 11.59 -21.09
N ALA A 743 -14.20 12.42 -21.96
CA ALA A 743 -15.59 12.38 -22.37
C ALA A 743 -15.73 12.45 -23.90
N ARG A 744 -16.79 11.84 -24.45
CA ARG A 744 -17.19 11.95 -25.86
C ARG A 744 -18.37 12.93 -25.98
N HIS A 745 -18.43 13.66 -27.10
CA HIS A 745 -19.61 14.45 -27.45
C HIS A 745 -20.66 13.56 -28.12
N GLU A 746 -21.87 13.50 -27.55
CA GLU A 746 -23.04 12.87 -28.16
C GLU A 746 -24.24 13.83 -28.17
N ALA A 747 -25.27 13.53 -28.97
CA ALA A 747 -26.46 14.37 -29.12
C ALA A 747 -27.21 14.66 -27.80
N GLY A 748 -26.99 13.84 -26.76
CA GLY A 748 -27.57 14.00 -25.41
C GLY A 748 -26.64 14.66 -24.38
N GLY A 749 -25.48 15.16 -24.78
CA GLY A 749 -24.47 15.77 -23.88
C GLY A 749 -23.19 14.93 -23.79
N LEU A 750 -22.36 15.25 -22.78
CA LEU A 750 -21.09 14.56 -22.55
C LEU A 750 -21.33 13.16 -21.97
N ARG A 751 -20.74 12.16 -22.61
CA ARG A 751 -20.71 10.77 -22.13
C ARG A 751 -19.29 10.33 -21.78
N PRO A 752 -19.12 9.36 -20.86
CA PRO A 752 -17.79 8.83 -20.56
C PRO A 752 -17.11 8.29 -21.81
N TRP A 753 -15.77 8.36 -21.85
CA TRP A 753 -14.97 7.76 -22.92
C TRP A 753 -15.05 6.24 -22.94
N ALA A 754 -15.21 5.59 -21.79
CA ALA A 754 -15.45 4.16 -21.71
C ALA A 754 -16.92 3.86 -22.02
N ASP A 755 -17.17 2.74 -22.70
CA ASP A 755 -18.53 2.30 -22.99
C ASP A 755 -19.25 1.89 -21.69
N GLY A 756 -20.54 2.23 -21.57
CA GLY A 756 -21.37 1.98 -20.39
C GLY A 756 -21.92 3.25 -19.75
N GLU A 757 -22.70 3.09 -18.67
CA GLU A 757 -23.33 4.18 -17.93
C GLU A 757 -22.95 4.15 -16.44
N GLY A 758 -23.00 5.31 -15.78
CA GLY A 758 -22.78 5.44 -14.34
C GLY A 758 -21.33 5.72 -13.92
N PRO A 759 -21.06 5.74 -12.59
CA PRO A 759 -19.76 6.16 -12.03
C PRO A 759 -18.57 5.30 -12.47
N GLU A 760 -18.80 4.03 -12.79
CA GLU A 760 -17.78 3.09 -13.25
C GLU A 760 -17.23 3.47 -14.62
N ALA A 761 -18.10 3.80 -15.58
CA ALA A 761 -17.68 4.22 -16.92
C ALA A 761 -16.84 5.50 -16.85
N TRP A 762 -17.19 6.44 -15.97
CA TRP A 762 -16.38 7.64 -15.72
C TRP A 762 -15.01 7.31 -15.14
N ALA A 763 -14.92 6.38 -14.19
CA ALA A 763 -13.65 5.96 -13.60
C ALA A 763 -12.76 5.18 -14.58
N LEU A 764 -13.36 4.39 -15.48
CA LEU A 764 -12.67 3.71 -16.59
C LEU A 764 -12.17 4.71 -17.66
N SER A 765 -12.74 5.91 -17.71
CA SER A 765 -12.36 6.99 -18.63
C SER A 765 -11.21 7.86 -18.10
N GLU A 766 -10.65 7.53 -16.95
CA GLU A 766 -9.58 8.31 -16.31
C GLU A 766 -8.19 8.00 -16.90
N VAL A 767 -7.42 9.05 -17.17
CA VAL A 767 -6.00 9.00 -17.53
C VAL A 767 -5.22 10.01 -16.68
N SER A 768 -3.99 9.70 -16.29
CA SER A 768 -3.14 10.59 -15.49
C SER A 768 -1.96 11.10 -16.29
N ALA A 769 -1.61 12.38 -16.10
CA ALA A 769 -0.41 12.96 -16.69
C ALA A 769 0.26 13.97 -15.76
N ARG A 770 1.52 14.30 -16.08
CA ARG A 770 2.37 15.22 -15.29
C ARG A 770 1.73 16.60 -15.23
N LEU A 771 1.54 17.10 -14.02
CA LEU A 771 0.90 18.39 -13.72
C LEU A 771 1.60 19.55 -14.43
N LYS A 772 2.93 19.60 -14.38
CA LYS A 772 3.74 20.64 -15.03
C LYS A 772 3.51 20.74 -16.55
N ARG A 773 3.21 19.62 -17.21
CA ARG A 773 2.88 19.63 -18.65
C ARG A 773 1.45 20.11 -18.89
N LEU A 774 0.53 19.73 -18.02
CA LEU A 774 -0.89 20.10 -18.12
C LEU A 774 -1.15 21.57 -17.78
N ASP A 775 -0.47 22.12 -16.77
CA ASP A 775 -0.62 23.54 -16.37
C ASP A 775 -0.12 24.52 -17.44
N ALA A 776 0.71 24.04 -18.38
CA ALA A 776 1.16 24.83 -19.53
C ALA A 776 0.16 24.86 -20.69
N LEU A 777 -0.96 24.14 -20.59
CA LEU A 777 -1.94 23.96 -21.67
C LEU A 777 -3.28 24.62 -21.30
N PRO A 778 -4.01 25.16 -22.29
CA PRO A 778 -5.34 25.70 -22.07
C PRO A 778 -6.36 24.56 -21.96
N LEU A 779 -6.40 23.88 -20.81
CA LEU A 779 -7.37 22.82 -20.55
C LEU A 779 -8.81 23.37 -20.61
N PRO A 780 -9.82 22.52 -20.94
CA PRO A 780 -11.21 22.93 -21.01
C PRO A 780 -11.70 23.61 -19.72
N ASP A 781 -12.49 24.68 -19.87
CA ASP A 781 -13.07 25.42 -18.75
C ASP A 781 -14.07 24.54 -17.99
N GLN A 782 -13.74 24.22 -16.74
CA GLN A 782 -14.56 23.35 -15.90
C GLN A 782 -15.90 23.99 -15.47
N SER A 783 -16.08 25.30 -15.71
CA SER A 783 -17.34 26.01 -15.47
C SER A 783 -18.28 25.99 -16.68
N ALA A 784 -17.84 25.47 -17.83
CA ALA A 784 -18.68 25.33 -19.02
C ALA A 784 -19.96 24.53 -18.71
N PRO A 785 -21.15 24.92 -19.20
CA PRO A 785 -22.43 24.31 -18.80
C PRO A 785 -22.48 22.79 -18.99
N GLU A 786 -21.90 22.29 -20.09
CA GLU A 786 -21.84 20.86 -20.40
C GLU A 786 -20.96 20.06 -19.42
N ILE A 787 -19.84 20.66 -18.95
CA ILE A 787 -18.94 20.04 -17.97
C ILE A 787 -19.52 20.15 -16.57
N ALA A 788 -20.09 21.31 -16.22
CA ALA A 788 -20.73 21.55 -14.94
C ALA A 788 -21.92 20.60 -14.71
N ALA A 789 -22.67 20.26 -15.77
CA ALA A 789 -23.77 19.31 -15.71
C ALA A 789 -23.33 17.89 -15.30
N VAL A 790 -22.12 17.47 -15.67
CA VAL A 790 -21.56 16.16 -15.27
C VAL A 790 -20.89 16.21 -13.90
N THR A 791 -20.26 17.34 -13.58
CA THR A 791 -19.43 17.50 -12.38
C THR A 791 -20.19 18.05 -11.17
N CYS A 792 -21.48 18.41 -11.31
CA CYS A 792 -22.29 18.95 -10.21
C CYS A 792 -22.40 18.00 -9.01
N ASP A 793 -22.53 16.70 -9.29
CA ASP A 793 -22.64 15.66 -8.26
C ASP A 793 -21.26 15.19 -7.74
N TRP A 794 -20.16 15.77 -8.24
CA TRP A 794 -18.83 15.40 -7.79
C TRP A 794 -18.53 16.05 -6.43
N PRO A 795 -17.94 15.29 -5.49
CA PRO A 795 -17.40 15.86 -4.26
C PRO A 795 -16.40 16.99 -4.54
N ASP A 796 -16.32 17.98 -3.65
CA ASP A 796 -15.42 19.15 -3.81
C ASP A 796 -13.97 18.75 -4.04
N TRP A 797 -13.48 17.72 -3.35
CA TRP A 797 -12.12 17.21 -3.52
C TRP A 797 -11.88 16.68 -4.95
N LYS A 798 -12.88 16.02 -5.54
CA LYS A 798 -12.78 15.48 -6.90
C LYS A 798 -12.79 16.62 -7.92
N ARG A 799 -13.65 17.63 -7.73
CA ARG A 799 -13.65 18.85 -8.57
C ARG A 799 -12.33 19.62 -8.48
N ALA A 800 -11.69 19.63 -7.31
CA ALA A 800 -10.39 20.27 -7.14
C ALA A 800 -9.26 19.53 -7.87
N GLU A 801 -9.21 18.20 -7.76
CA GLU A 801 -8.09 17.37 -8.24
C GLU A 801 -8.24 16.88 -9.69
N TYR A 802 -9.46 16.70 -10.19
CA TYR A 802 -9.75 16.09 -11.49
C TYR A 802 -10.17 17.16 -12.50
N ARG A 803 -9.95 16.89 -13.79
CA ARG A 803 -10.45 17.73 -14.89
C ARG A 803 -11.23 16.89 -15.89
N LEU A 804 -12.47 17.26 -16.18
CA LEU A 804 -13.24 16.66 -17.27
C LEU A 804 -12.75 17.24 -18.59
N CYS A 805 -12.44 16.37 -19.55
CA CYS A 805 -11.87 16.72 -20.83
C CYS A 805 -12.71 16.08 -21.95
N PRO A 806 -13.59 16.85 -22.59
CA PRO A 806 -14.24 16.43 -23.83
C PRO A 806 -13.17 16.20 -24.91
N VAL A 807 -13.28 15.09 -25.62
CA VAL A 807 -12.41 14.70 -26.74
C VAL A 807 -13.24 14.88 -28.01
N ALA A 808 -12.74 15.70 -28.93
CA ALA A 808 -13.34 15.89 -30.25
C ALA A 808 -13.19 14.62 -31.12
N GLU A 809 -13.94 14.53 -32.22
CA GLU A 809 -13.90 13.38 -33.13
C GLU A 809 -12.50 13.13 -33.73
N ASP A 810 -11.70 14.18 -33.90
CA ASP A 810 -10.31 14.09 -34.37
C ASP A 810 -9.30 13.72 -33.26
N GLY A 811 -9.77 13.48 -32.03
CA GLY A 811 -8.96 13.18 -30.85
C GLY A 811 -8.45 14.42 -30.10
N THR A 812 -8.77 15.64 -30.54
CA THR A 812 -8.28 16.86 -29.89
C THR A 812 -9.01 17.10 -28.56
N ILE A 813 -8.24 17.38 -27.49
CA ILE A 813 -8.77 17.87 -26.20
C ILE A 813 -8.64 19.39 -26.12
N CYS A 814 -7.43 19.90 -26.39
CA CYS A 814 -7.15 21.32 -26.51
C CYS A 814 -5.89 21.55 -27.34
N ALA A 815 -5.52 22.82 -27.56
CA ALA A 815 -4.28 23.15 -28.27
C ALA A 815 -3.06 22.52 -27.55
N GLY A 816 -2.37 21.61 -28.25
CA GLY A 816 -1.22 20.90 -27.70
C GLY A 816 -1.54 19.64 -26.88
N LEU A 817 -2.80 19.21 -26.80
CA LEU A 817 -3.19 17.96 -26.12
C LEU A 817 -4.22 17.17 -26.93
N ARG A 818 -3.90 15.90 -27.21
CA ARG A 818 -4.77 14.97 -27.92
C ARG A 818 -4.86 13.64 -27.19
N TYR A 819 -5.94 12.90 -27.45
CA TYR A 819 -6.12 11.53 -27.00
C TYR A 819 -6.63 10.66 -28.14
N GLU A 820 -5.96 9.53 -28.36
CA GLU A 820 -6.38 8.52 -29.32
C GLU A 820 -6.37 7.14 -28.67
N GLY A 821 -7.39 6.31 -28.91
CA GLY A 821 -7.45 4.95 -28.31
C GLY A 821 -6.31 4.01 -28.73
N SER A 822 -5.49 4.40 -29.72
CA SER A 822 -4.33 3.62 -30.21
C SER A 822 -2.96 4.15 -29.74
N LEU A 823 -2.88 5.42 -29.31
CA LEU A 823 -1.64 6.09 -28.87
C LEU A 823 -1.71 6.64 -27.43
N GLY A 824 -2.91 6.72 -26.86
CA GLY A 824 -3.18 7.34 -25.58
C GLY A 824 -3.04 8.87 -25.63
N LEU A 825 -2.65 9.47 -24.50
CA LEU A 825 -2.51 10.91 -24.37
C LEU A 825 -1.18 11.40 -24.97
N THR A 826 -1.27 12.22 -26.02
CA THR A 826 -0.14 12.86 -26.70
C THR A 826 -0.10 14.35 -26.42
N PHE A 827 1.11 14.89 -26.30
CA PHE A 827 1.34 16.33 -26.16
C PHE A 827 1.97 16.83 -27.46
N GLY A 828 1.46 17.93 -27.99
CA GLY A 828 2.09 18.63 -29.11
C GLY A 828 3.46 19.18 -28.70
N ASP A 829 4.35 19.33 -29.67
CA ASP A 829 5.61 20.02 -29.44
C ASP A 829 5.34 21.48 -29.05
N LYS A 830 6.12 21.99 -28.09
CA LYS A 830 6.06 23.42 -27.75
C LYS A 830 6.46 24.20 -29.00
N SER A 831 5.51 24.94 -29.57
CA SER A 831 5.80 26.00 -30.54
C SER A 831 6.74 27.03 -29.96
#